data_AF-A0A858CSF4-F1
#
_entry.id   AF-A0A858CSF4-F1
#
_cell.length_a   1.000
_cell.length_b   1.000
_cell.length_c   1.000
_cell.angle_alpha   90.00
_cell.angle_beta   90.00
_cell.angle_gamma   90.00
#
_symmetry.space_group_name_H-M   'P 1'
#
loop_
_entity.id
_entity.type
_entity.pdbx_description
1 polymer ?
#
loop_
_entity_poly.entity_id
_entity_poly.type
_entity_poly.pdbx_seq_one_letter_code
_entity_poly.pdbx_strand_id
1 'polypeptide(L)'
;MCELCDIDGCDCSDQPVNWSSVDDVDSSGVPVSANGVAPTVADAEGLDSTLSWSGTTVTFAFPAAAEDFSIGSYYSAYNEPGSMLALSDFGKDVLREAFAYWDDLIGLNIVEADAGDLAQISVGASTAPSTAWAYYPGSFTANGDIWLNTSAWYLDALSSPEEPVIGSYAYATSMHEIGHALGLKHAHQASTGNSTVLDEAYDALEYTIMSYRSFAGAGTGGYTVETWGYPQSPMMLDIAMIQQIYGADFTTLSGDTTYTVSATTGEFFIDGVSQGVPGANRVFRTLWDGDGEDHIDLSNYTTDLLINLTPGEGIDLDVNSTAQTSRLGTNDDGDTVYAGYNIYMSLLYEDDTRSLIENATGGTGNDTLIGNDADNTLTGGGGNDTFIGGLGADLLVLGTGMDTVSGTLAELDGDTIVGFDATYDQIKIENATLGMVTALVSNGQLILTNGTETATLELNGLTDEFDVIELAQQNTAVGLVFQNSSDPVAPESPVIEAETLLTASIAAYTAAGLTVVTASDAGETINGSGDGSVLQGGLGDDRLREDAGNDVMYGGDGADQFIWDMRSRTGSEADVLLDLDFASGDKLRVMTSDGSVWLASDKDIEDAVESGMLQAGVSDDGNMLLSVVGIEDRTLEVYATSSAAPTDTISTAHDHGTPETLLTDSIAAYTAAGLTVVTASDAGETINGSGNGSVLQGGLGDDRLREDAGNDVMYGGDGADQFIWDMRSRTGSEADVLLDLDFASGDKLRVMTSDGSVWLASDEDIQSAVESGMLQAGVSDYGNTLLSVVGIEDRTLELVFYEDPFGLA
;
A
#
# COMPACT_ATOMS: atom_id res chain seq x y z
N MET A 1 8.38 41.51 -7.11
CA MET A 1 7.82 42.87 -6.91
C MET A 1 6.45 42.85 -7.56
N CYS A 2 5.41 42.82 -6.74
CA CYS A 2 4.02 42.90 -7.16
C CYS A 2 3.65 44.37 -7.38
N GLU A 3 3.02 44.70 -8.50
CA GLU A 3 2.26 45.94 -8.66
C GLU A 3 0.89 45.59 -9.24
N LEU A 4 -0.03 45.22 -8.35
CA LEU A 4 -1.47 45.53 -8.40
C LEU A 4 -2.03 45.24 -7.00
N CYS A 5 -1.69 46.11 -6.05
CA CYS A 5 -2.25 46.12 -4.70
C CYS A 5 -2.64 47.56 -4.38
N ASP A 6 -3.89 47.90 -4.62
CA ASP A 6 -4.58 49.03 -3.97
C ASP A 6 -6.09 48.87 -4.23
N ILE A 7 -6.81 48.34 -3.24
CA ILE A 7 -8.05 48.89 -2.66
C ILE A 7 -8.52 47.92 -1.54
N ASP A 8 -8.26 48.36 -0.30
CA ASP A 8 -8.97 48.08 0.96
C ASP A 8 -9.38 46.64 1.35
N GLY A 9 -8.49 46.00 2.14
CA GLY A 9 -8.79 45.52 3.49
C GLY A 9 -9.65 44.26 3.66
N CYS A 10 -9.02 43.12 3.94
CA CYS A 10 -9.68 42.00 4.61
C CYS A 10 -8.82 41.45 5.76
N ASP A 11 -9.55 41.14 6.84
CA ASP A 11 -9.18 40.81 8.20
C ASP A 11 -9.11 39.28 8.35
N CYS A 12 -7.96 38.74 8.75
CA CYS A 12 -7.80 37.33 9.08
C CYS A 12 -8.15 37.13 10.56
N SER A 13 -9.35 36.63 10.85
CA SER A 13 -9.62 36.00 12.15
C SER A 13 -10.60 34.83 12.05
N ASP A 14 -10.11 33.68 12.52
CA ASP A 14 -10.83 32.66 13.29
C ASP A 14 -11.88 31.77 12.58
N GLN A 15 -11.57 30.47 12.36
CA GLN A 15 -11.89 29.35 13.27
C GLN A 15 -11.61 27.97 12.63
N PRO A 16 -11.38 26.90 13.44
CA PRO A 16 -10.92 25.59 13.00
C PRO A 16 -12.08 24.68 12.59
N VAL A 17 -11.84 23.77 11.64
CA VAL A 17 -12.76 22.68 11.31
C VAL A 17 -12.05 21.33 11.38
N ASN A 18 -12.80 20.39 11.95
CA ASN A 18 -12.45 19.08 12.46
C ASN A 18 -12.80 18.05 11.38
N TRP A 19 -11.84 17.24 10.95
CA TRP A 19 -12.04 16.19 9.94
C TRP A 19 -12.22 14.84 10.62
N SER A 20 -13.28 14.13 10.24
CA SER A 20 -13.49 12.73 10.60
C SER A 20 -13.92 11.95 9.37
N SER A 21 -13.28 10.79 9.20
CA SER A 21 -13.58 9.62 8.37
C SER A 21 -13.33 9.71 6.86
N VAL A 22 -12.07 9.46 6.48
CA VAL A 22 -11.65 8.21 5.82
C VAL A 22 -10.37 7.78 6.56
N ASP A 23 -10.44 6.69 7.32
CA ASP A 23 -9.25 6.09 7.95
C ASP A 23 -8.61 5.14 6.92
N ASP A 24 -7.28 5.18 6.86
CA ASP A 24 -6.34 4.30 6.15
C ASP A 24 -6.35 4.28 4.61
N VAL A 25 -5.43 5.05 4.00
CA VAL A 25 -4.29 4.52 3.20
C VAL A 25 -3.16 5.58 3.18
N ASP A 26 -2.29 5.60 4.18
CA ASP A 26 -0.87 6.01 4.06
C ASP A 26 -0.16 5.73 5.39
N SER A 27 0.32 4.49 5.56
CA SER A 27 1.17 4.10 6.68
C SER A 27 2.65 4.45 6.45
N SER A 28 3.01 5.12 5.34
CA SER A 28 4.41 5.42 4.98
C SER A 28 5.04 6.53 5.82
N GLY A 29 4.23 7.32 6.55
CA GLY A 29 4.71 8.44 7.35
C GLY A 29 5.32 9.57 6.52
N VAL A 30 5.09 9.59 5.20
CA VAL A 30 5.55 10.63 4.29
C VAL A 30 4.43 11.65 4.09
N PRO A 31 4.64 12.95 4.38
CA PRO A 31 3.59 13.94 4.16
C PRO A 31 3.25 14.09 2.66
N VAL A 32 2.00 13.82 2.32
CA VAL A 32 1.41 14.09 0.99
C VAL A 32 0.60 15.38 0.99
N SER A 33 0.47 16.02 -0.18
CA SER A 33 -0.35 17.23 -0.35
C SER A 33 -1.83 16.96 -0.59
N ALA A 34 -2.18 15.69 -0.84
CA ALA A 34 -3.56 15.28 -1.07
C ALA A 34 -4.46 15.69 0.10
N ASN A 35 -5.59 16.29 -0.23
CA ASN A 35 -6.70 16.38 0.71
C ASN A 35 -7.40 15.03 0.64
N GLY A 36 -7.64 14.34 1.77
CA GLY A 36 -8.38 13.07 1.81
C GLY A 36 -9.86 13.17 1.41
N VAL A 37 -10.24 14.27 0.76
CA VAL A 37 -11.54 14.52 0.16
C VAL A 37 -11.30 15.09 -1.23
N ALA A 38 -11.79 14.36 -2.25
CA ALA A 38 -11.73 14.80 -3.64
C ALA A 38 -12.44 16.15 -3.85
N PRO A 39 -11.90 17.02 -4.72
CA PRO A 39 -12.54 18.27 -5.08
C PRO A 39 -13.81 18.03 -5.91
N THR A 40 -14.70 19.01 -5.95
CA THR A 40 -15.92 19.01 -6.76
C THR A 40 -15.87 20.04 -7.88
N VAL A 41 -16.76 19.93 -8.86
CA VAL A 41 -16.91 20.94 -9.93
C VAL A 41 -17.22 22.33 -9.36
N ALA A 42 -17.89 22.41 -8.20
CA ALA A 42 -18.17 23.68 -7.54
C ALA A 42 -16.90 24.36 -7.01
N ASP A 43 -15.90 23.58 -6.59
CA ASP A 43 -14.62 24.13 -6.13
C ASP A 43 -13.86 24.80 -7.29
N ALA A 44 -14.07 24.33 -8.52
CA ALA A 44 -13.49 24.91 -9.73
C ALA A 44 -13.98 26.35 -10.01
N GLU A 45 -15.15 26.77 -9.49
CA GLU A 45 -15.73 28.12 -9.74
C GLU A 45 -14.79 29.26 -9.35
N GLY A 46 -13.86 29.02 -8.40
CA GLY A 46 -12.82 29.97 -8.04
C GLY A 46 -11.76 30.17 -9.12
N LEU A 47 -11.82 29.48 -10.27
CA LEU A 47 -10.96 29.69 -11.43
C LEU A 47 -11.64 30.48 -12.55
N ASP A 48 -12.95 30.76 -12.49
CA ASP A 48 -13.63 31.51 -13.55
C ASP A 48 -13.28 33.02 -13.50
N SER A 49 -12.71 33.58 -14.57
CA SER A 49 -12.53 35.03 -14.70
C SER A 49 -13.80 35.79 -15.12
N THR A 50 -14.86 35.07 -15.52
CA THR A 50 -16.10 35.51 -16.19
C THR A 50 -15.91 36.03 -17.62
N LEU A 51 -14.69 35.91 -18.16
CA LEU A 51 -14.32 36.36 -19.50
C LEU A 51 -14.01 35.14 -20.37
N SER A 52 -14.68 35.05 -21.52
CA SER A 52 -14.50 33.95 -22.46
C SER A 52 -14.58 34.42 -23.91
N TRP A 53 -14.03 33.62 -24.82
CA TRP A 53 -14.17 33.84 -26.25
C TRP A 53 -15.59 33.48 -26.71
N SER A 54 -16.17 34.33 -27.55
CA SER A 54 -17.45 34.01 -28.20
C SER A 54 -17.23 33.30 -29.53
N GLY A 55 -18.01 32.26 -29.81
CA GLY A 55 -17.95 31.52 -31.08
C GLY A 55 -17.52 30.07 -30.85
N THR A 56 -17.14 29.39 -31.93
CA THR A 56 -16.71 27.98 -31.92
C THR A 56 -15.24 27.81 -32.29
N THR A 57 -14.52 28.91 -32.52
CA THR A 57 -13.11 28.86 -32.93
C THR A 57 -12.35 30.07 -32.43
N VAL A 58 -11.18 29.83 -31.84
CA VAL A 58 -10.18 30.86 -31.52
C VAL A 58 -8.90 30.55 -32.28
N THR A 59 -8.23 31.59 -32.80
CA THR A 59 -6.96 31.41 -33.50
C THR A 59 -5.79 31.92 -32.67
N PHE A 60 -4.66 31.22 -32.72
CA PHE A 60 -3.40 31.67 -32.14
C PHE A 60 -2.30 31.85 -33.18
N ALA A 61 -1.28 32.67 -32.91
CA ALA A 61 -0.11 32.81 -33.77
C ALA A 61 1.15 33.16 -32.98
N PHE A 62 2.30 33.00 -33.63
CA PHE A 62 3.62 33.42 -33.13
C PHE A 62 4.18 34.58 -33.99
N PRO A 63 3.83 35.85 -33.68
CA PRO A 63 4.34 36.99 -34.43
C PRO A 63 5.88 37.06 -34.39
N ALA A 64 6.50 37.37 -35.53
CA ALA A 64 7.96 37.34 -35.67
C ALA A 64 8.63 38.67 -35.33
N ALA A 65 7.87 39.77 -35.36
CA ALA A 65 8.34 41.10 -35.04
C ALA A 65 7.29 41.91 -34.27
N ALA A 66 7.73 42.98 -33.61
CA ALA A 66 6.87 43.87 -32.83
C ALA A 66 5.72 44.46 -33.67
N GLU A 67 5.97 44.71 -34.96
CA GLU A 67 5.00 45.19 -35.92
C GLU A 67 3.94 44.17 -36.35
N ASP A 68 4.17 42.89 -36.08
CA ASP A 68 3.25 41.80 -36.44
C ASP A 68 2.15 41.63 -35.37
N PHE A 69 2.38 42.17 -34.16
CA PHE A 69 1.30 42.38 -33.19
C PHE A 69 0.39 43.50 -33.70
N SER A 70 -0.92 43.38 -33.50
CA SER A 70 -1.89 44.38 -33.94
C SER A 70 -1.47 45.78 -33.49
N ILE A 71 -0.93 46.62 -34.40
CA ILE A 71 -0.34 47.92 -34.01
C ILE A 71 -1.44 48.99 -33.92
N GLY A 72 -1.94 49.19 -32.70
CA GLY A 72 -2.88 50.26 -32.32
C GLY A 72 -3.42 50.14 -30.89
N SER A 73 -2.80 49.28 -30.07
CA SER A 73 -3.48 48.50 -29.02
C SER A 73 -3.17 48.97 -27.60
N TYR A 74 -4.12 48.76 -26.70
CA TYR A 74 -4.03 49.00 -25.25
C TYR A 74 -3.13 47.96 -24.56
N TYR A 75 -1.86 47.87 -24.97
CA TYR A 75 -0.86 47.15 -24.19
C TYR A 75 -0.53 47.91 -22.91
N SER A 76 0.02 47.21 -21.92
CA SER A 76 0.45 47.80 -20.67
C SER A 76 1.41 48.98 -20.90
N ALA A 77 1.62 49.80 -19.87
CA ALA A 77 2.61 50.88 -19.94
C ALA A 77 4.04 50.38 -20.21
N TYR A 78 4.29 49.07 -20.10
CA TYR A 78 5.59 48.43 -20.30
C TYR A 78 5.91 48.15 -21.77
N ASN A 79 4.93 48.23 -22.69
CA ASN A 79 5.14 48.08 -24.14
C ASN A 79 5.94 46.81 -24.50
N GLU A 80 5.35 45.66 -24.21
CA GLU A 80 5.91 44.32 -24.40
C GLU A 80 6.47 44.09 -25.81
N PRO A 81 5.79 44.49 -26.91
CA PRO A 81 6.36 44.38 -28.26
C PRO A 81 7.64 45.19 -28.44
N GLY A 82 7.83 46.28 -27.69
CA GLY A 82 9.03 47.12 -27.77
C GLY A 82 10.29 46.48 -27.19
N SER A 83 10.16 45.40 -26.43
CA SER A 83 11.26 44.66 -25.80
C SER A 83 11.21 43.17 -26.10
N MET A 84 10.81 42.82 -27.33
CA MET A 84 10.70 41.44 -27.77
C MET A 84 12.01 40.65 -27.61
N LEU A 85 11.85 39.42 -27.15
CA LEU A 85 12.85 38.36 -27.11
C LEU A 85 12.53 37.30 -28.19
N ALA A 86 13.44 36.35 -28.34
CA ALA A 86 13.24 35.24 -29.26
C ALA A 86 12.47 34.08 -28.59
N LEU A 87 11.62 33.44 -29.37
CA LEU A 87 11.15 32.06 -29.18
C LEU A 87 11.87 31.20 -30.21
N SER A 88 12.46 30.08 -29.77
CA SER A 88 13.02 29.09 -30.69
C SER A 88 11.90 28.37 -31.43
N ASP A 89 12.22 27.70 -32.54
CA ASP A 89 11.21 26.87 -33.23
C ASP A 89 10.72 25.75 -32.31
N PHE A 90 11.62 25.16 -31.53
CA PHE A 90 11.28 24.19 -30.49
C PHE A 90 10.33 24.77 -29.42
N GLY A 91 10.61 25.97 -28.89
CA GLY A 91 9.73 26.60 -27.91
C GLY A 91 8.33 26.88 -28.46
N LYS A 92 8.20 27.14 -29.75
CA LYS A 92 6.89 27.25 -30.42
C LYS A 92 6.20 25.89 -30.54
N ASP A 93 6.94 24.81 -30.80
CA ASP A 93 6.37 23.45 -30.84
C ASP A 93 5.81 23.05 -29.47
N VAL A 94 6.50 23.36 -28.38
CA VAL A 94 5.96 23.16 -27.01
C VAL A 94 4.70 23.98 -26.76
N LEU A 95 4.65 25.24 -27.22
CA LEU A 95 3.44 26.07 -27.09
C LEU A 95 2.28 25.53 -27.95
N ARG A 96 2.55 24.96 -29.13
CA ARG A 96 1.53 24.29 -29.96
C ARG A 96 0.98 23.07 -29.25
N GLU A 97 1.83 22.26 -28.66
CA GLU A 97 1.42 21.11 -27.85
C GLU A 97 0.55 21.54 -26.67
N ALA A 98 0.96 22.59 -25.94
CA ALA A 98 0.15 23.14 -24.85
C ALA A 98 -1.21 23.67 -25.33
N PHE A 99 -1.30 24.31 -26.50
CA PHE A 99 -2.60 24.67 -27.10
C PHE A 99 -3.43 23.45 -27.49
N ALA A 100 -2.81 22.40 -28.03
CA ALA A 100 -3.50 21.16 -28.37
C ALA A 100 -4.09 20.49 -27.13
N TYR A 101 -3.35 20.43 -26.02
CA TYR A 101 -3.90 19.93 -24.74
C TYR A 101 -5.15 20.69 -24.32
N TRP A 102 -5.18 22.03 -24.44
CA TRP A 102 -6.39 22.78 -24.11
C TRP A 102 -7.53 22.55 -25.11
N ASP A 103 -7.22 22.39 -26.41
CA ASP A 103 -8.19 22.10 -27.47
C ASP A 103 -8.89 20.75 -27.24
N ASP A 104 -8.10 19.72 -26.91
CA ASP A 104 -8.55 18.35 -26.65
C ASP A 104 -9.55 18.25 -25.48
N LEU A 105 -9.61 19.24 -24.59
CA LEU A 105 -10.50 19.23 -23.43
C LEU A 105 -11.89 19.83 -23.70
N ILE A 106 -12.03 20.68 -24.73
CA ILE A 106 -13.18 21.60 -24.85
C ILE A 106 -13.75 21.74 -26.26
N GLY A 107 -15.05 22.02 -26.36
CA GLY A 107 -15.74 22.23 -27.65
C GLY A 107 -15.33 23.51 -28.41
N LEU A 108 -14.40 24.30 -27.91
CA LEU A 108 -13.84 25.47 -28.59
C LEU A 108 -12.62 25.04 -29.41
N ASN A 109 -12.75 25.03 -30.74
CA ASN A 109 -11.64 24.69 -31.62
C ASN A 109 -10.54 25.77 -31.61
N ILE A 110 -9.34 25.43 -31.14
CA ILE A 110 -8.15 26.27 -31.04
C ILE A 110 -7.21 25.94 -32.20
N VAL A 111 -6.98 26.89 -33.10
CA VAL A 111 -6.17 26.63 -34.31
C VAL A 111 -5.09 27.67 -34.56
N GLU A 112 -3.92 27.24 -35.01
CA GLU A 112 -2.88 28.17 -35.43
C GLU A 112 -3.33 28.90 -36.70
N ALA A 113 -3.21 30.23 -36.70
CA ALA A 113 -3.52 31.06 -37.86
C ALA A 113 -2.47 30.87 -38.97
N ASP A 114 -2.89 31.06 -40.22
CA ASP A 114 -1.99 31.07 -41.36
C ASP A 114 -0.90 32.16 -41.19
N ALA A 115 0.31 31.86 -41.66
CA ALA A 115 1.44 32.78 -41.51
C ALA A 115 1.14 34.18 -42.09
N GLY A 116 1.13 35.20 -41.22
CA GLY A 116 0.88 36.59 -41.58
C GLY A 116 -0.57 37.05 -41.42
N ASP A 117 -1.48 36.16 -41.05
CA ASP A 117 -2.83 36.53 -40.61
C ASP A 117 -2.83 37.01 -39.16
N LEU A 118 -3.79 37.85 -38.82
CA LEU A 118 -4.01 38.28 -37.43
C LEU A 118 -4.71 37.17 -36.67
N ALA A 119 -4.16 36.79 -35.53
CA ALA A 119 -4.77 35.86 -34.59
C ALA A 119 -5.51 36.58 -33.46
N GLN A 120 -6.42 35.87 -32.79
CA GLN A 120 -7.05 36.36 -31.55
C GLN A 120 -6.08 36.29 -30.36
N ILE A 121 -5.22 35.27 -30.33
CA ILE A 121 -4.19 35.08 -29.32
C ILE A 121 -2.82 35.19 -29.99
N SER A 122 -2.02 36.18 -29.61
CA SER A 122 -0.63 36.28 -30.06
C SER A 122 0.32 35.85 -28.95
N VAL A 123 1.24 34.95 -29.25
CA VAL A 123 2.26 34.51 -28.28
C VAL A 123 3.61 35.12 -28.60
N GLY A 124 4.15 35.87 -27.64
CA GLY A 124 5.43 36.56 -27.77
C GLY A 124 6.34 36.34 -26.55
N ALA A 125 7.64 36.55 -26.75
CA ALA A 125 8.59 36.65 -25.66
C ALA A 125 9.03 38.10 -25.45
N SER A 126 9.22 38.54 -24.21
CA SER A 126 9.62 39.93 -23.90
C SER A 126 10.31 40.04 -22.53
N THR A 127 11.20 41.03 -22.37
CA THR A 127 11.78 41.34 -21.05
C THR A 127 10.84 42.13 -20.13
N ALA A 128 9.66 42.52 -20.61
CA ALA A 128 8.69 43.30 -19.84
C ALA A 128 8.14 42.54 -18.62
N PRO A 129 7.64 41.29 -18.74
CA PRO A 129 7.27 40.50 -17.58
C PRO A 129 8.47 40.09 -16.72
N SER A 130 8.26 39.99 -15.39
CA SER A 130 9.26 39.38 -14.51
C SER A 130 9.40 37.88 -14.76
N THR A 131 8.28 37.23 -15.11
CA THR A 131 8.20 35.80 -15.44
C THR A 131 7.38 35.63 -16.72
N ALA A 132 6.07 35.72 -16.61
CA ALA A 132 5.14 35.73 -17.74
C ALA A 132 3.84 36.45 -17.35
N TRP A 133 2.99 36.73 -18.33
CA TRP A 133 1.57 37.02 -18.13
C TRP A 133 0.80 36.82 -19.44
N ALA A 134 -0.51 36.69 -19.32
CA ALA A 134 -1.45 36.76 -20.43
C ALA A 134 -2.59 37.73 -20.15
N TYR A 135 -3.20 38.23 -21.22
CA TYR A 135 -4.40 39.02 -21.13
C TYR A 135 -5.63 38.11 -21.27
N TYR A 136 -6.61 38.27 -20.37
CA TYR A 136 -7.90 37.57 -20.48
C TYR A 136 -8.61 37.83 -21.83
N PRO A 137 -9.55 36.95 -22.23
CA PRO A 137 -10.44 37.19 -23.36
C PRO A 137 -11.11 38.57 -23.32
N GLY A 138 -11.33 39.17 -24.49
CA GLY A 138 -11.94 40.48 -24.56
C GLY A 138 -12.05 41.04 -25.97
N SER A 139 -12.26 42.35 -26.05
CA SER A 139 -12.54 43.05 -27.32
C SER A 139 -11.42 43.98 -27.79
N PHE A 140 -10.38 44.16 -26.97
CA PHE A 140 -9.18 44.86 -27.39
C PHE A 140 -8.24 43.89 -28.09
N THR A 141 -7.45 44.43 -29.00
CA THR A 141 -6.47 43.70 -29.81
C THR A 141 -5.31 43.08 -29.04
N ALA A 142 -5.15 43.42 -27.75
CA ALA A 142 -4.17 42.81 -26.85
C ALA A 142 -4.78 41.70 -25.97
N ASN A 143 -6.12 41.59 -25.92
CA ASN A 143 -6.77 40.52 -25.17
C ASN A 143 -6.41 39.17 -25.79
N GLY A 144 -6.16 38.18 -24.95
CA GLY A 144 -5.65 36.87 -25.37
C GLY A 144 -4.14 36.78 -25.47
N ASP A 145 -3.42 37.88 -25.68
CA ASP A 145 -1.99 37.80 -25.93
C ASP A 145 -1.20 37.30 -24.72
N ILE A 146 -0.19 36.47 -24.99
CA ILE A 146 0.67 35.81 -24.01
C ILE A 146 2.10 36.36 -24.15
N TRP A 147 2.71 36.70 -23.02
CA TRP A 147 4.06 37.24 -22.96
C TRP A 147 4.96 36.47 -21.99
N LEU A 148 6.06 35.92 -22.51
CA LEU A 148 6.98 35.05 -21.78
C LEU A 148 8.37 35.70 -21.64
N ASN A 149 8.95 35.76 -20.45
CA ASN A 149 10.32 36.27 -20.27
C ASN A 149 11.37 35.19 -20.50
N THR A 150 11.68 34.90 -21.76
CA THR A 150 12.68 33.90 -22.15
C THR A 150 14.13 34.28 -21.85
N SER A 151 14.38 35.44 -21.22
CA SER A 151 15.71 35.80 -20.70
C SER A 151 15.93 35.34 -19.26
N ALA A 152 14.87 34.91 -18.57
CA ALA A 152 14.95 34.32 -17.25
C ALA A 152 15.41 32.86 -17.35
N TRP A 153 16.33 32.45 -16.46
CA TRP A 153 16.96 31.11 -16.48
C TRP A 153 15.98 29.93 -16.34
N TYR A 154 14.74 30.19 -15.93
CA TYR A 154 13.69 29.18 -15.76
C TYR A 154 12.69 29.16 -16.93
N LEU A 155 12.79 30.10 -17.89
CA LEU A 155 12.04 30.12 -19.16
C LEU A 155 12.97 30.20 -20.40
N ASP A 156 14.29 30.23 -20.21
CA ASP A 156 15.26 30.35 -21.30
C ASP A 156 15.26 29.14 -22.23
N ALA A 157 14.81 27.99 -21.73
CA ALA A 157 14.49 26.79 -22.47
C ALA A 157 13.62 27.11 -23.72
N LEU A 158 12.62 27.98 -23.61
CA LEU A 158 11.74 28.38 -24.74
C LEU A 158 12.47 29.20 -25.82
N SER A 159 13.71 29.62 -25.58
CA SER A 159 14.58 30.31 -26.55
C SER A 159 15.81 29.50 -26.97
N SER A 160 16.03 28.33 -26.36
CA SER A 160 17.15 27.42 -26.62
C SER A 160 16.82 26.41 -27.74
N PRO A 161 17.81 25.91 -28.49
CA PRO A 161 17.63 24.83 -29.47
C PRO A 161 17.59 23.41 -28.86
N GLU A 162 17.83 23.25 -27.55
CA GLU A 162 17.72 22.01 -26.76
C GLU A 162 17.13 22.37 -25.37
N GLU A 163 16.28 21.57 -24.72
CA GLU A 163 14.81 21.49 -24.91
C GLU A 163 14.11 21.84 -23.56
N PRO A 164 12.98 22.58 -23.53
CA PRO A 164 12.04 22.53 -22.43
C PRO A 164 11.47 21.12 -22.35
N VAL A 165 11.60 20.51 -21.18
CA VAL A 165 11.20 19.13 -20.96
C VAL A 165 9.91 19.09 -20.16
N ILE A 166 9.05 18.12 -20.46
CA ILE A 166 7.88 17.78 -19.66
C ILE A 166 8.29 17.68 -18.18
N GLY A 167 7.44 18.22 -17.30
CA GLY A 167 7.70 18.34 -15.87
C GLY A 167 8.52 19.57 -15.46
N SER A 168 8.94 20.42 -16.39
CA SER A 168 9.64 21.67 -16.08
C SER A 168 8.71 22.85 -15.78
N TYR A 169 9.24 23.83 -15.06
CA TYR A 169 8.55 25.11 -14.81
C TYR A 169 8.12 25.83 -16.11
N ALA A 170 8.96 25.79 -17.16
CA ALA A 170 8.66 26.42 -18.43
C ALA A 170 7.46 25.75 -19.14
N TYR A 171 7.35 24.43 -19.04
CA TYR A 171 6.24 23.67 -19.58
C TYR A 171 4.93 24.02 -18.87
N ALA A 172 4.91 23.92 -17.53
CA ALA A 172 3.74 24.29 -16.72
C ALA A 172 3.32 25.76 -16.90
N THR A 173 4.29 26.70 -16.95
CA THR A 173 4.00 28.12 -17.18
C THR A 173 3.39 28.35 -18.57
N SER A 174 3.80 27.60 -19.58
CA SER A 174 3.22 27.73 -20.93
C SER A 174 1.74 27.36 -20.94
N MET A 175 1.36 26.26 -20.29
CA MET A 175 -0.04 25.86 -20.13
C MET A 175 -0.83 26.86 -19.28
N HIS A 176 -0.23 27.36 -18.18
CA HIS A 176 -0.83 28.34 -17.27
C HIS A 176 -1.26 29.63 -18.00
N GLU A 177 -0.36 30.22 -18.79
CA GLU A 177 -0.65 31.47 -19.49
C GLU A 177 -1.70 31.27 -20.59
N ILE A 178 -1.78 30.08 -21.19
CA ILE A 178 -2.87 29.74 -22.10
C ILE A 178 -4.21 29.66 -21.33
N GLY A 179 -4.22 29.08 -20.13
CA GLY A 179 -5.38 29.10 -19.24
C GLY A 179 -5.93 30.52 -19.01
N HIS A 180 -5.05 31.49 -18.73
CA HIS A 180 -5.43 32.91 -18.67
C HIS A 180 -5.99 33.45 -19.99
N ALA A 181 -5.33 33.16 -21.12
CA ALA A 181 -5.78 33.59 -22.44
C ALA A 181 -7.14 32.97 -22.86
N LEU A 182 -7.51 31.84 -22.25
CA LEU A 182 -8.81 31.19 -22.43
C LEU A 182 -9.85 31.61 -21.38
N GLY A 183 -9.45 32.21 -20.27
CA GLY A 183 -10.39 32.81 -19.31
C GLY A 183 -10.29 32.28 -17.87
N LEU A 184 -9.29 31.49 -17.52
CA LEU A 184 -9.07 31.05 -16.14
C LEU A 184 -8.29 32.10 -15.36
N LYS A 185 -8.69 32.41 -14.12
CA LYS A 185 -7.93 33.29 -13.21
C LYS A 185 -7.12 32.48 -12.20
N HIS A 186 -6.21 33.14 -11.50
CA HIS A 186 -5.49 32.50 -10.39
C HIS A 186 -6.45 32.05 -9.28
N ALA A 187 -6.16 30.88 -8.72
CA ALA A 187 -6.93 30.26 -7.63
C ALA A 187 -7.08 31.17 -6.39
N HIS A 188 -5.99 31.86 -6.01
CA HIS A 188 -5.93 32.72 -4.82
C HIS A 188 -6.42 34.16 -5.03
N GLN A 189 -6.81 34.56 -6.26
CA GLN A 189 -7.09 35.97 -6.57
C GLN A 189 -8.55 36.20 -6.93
N ALA A 190 -9.15 37.21 -6.29
CA ALA A 190 -10.40 37.78 -6.75
C ALA A 190 -10.21 38.55 -8.07
N SER A 191 -11.18 38.47 -8.97
CA SER A 191 -11.26 39.27 -10.20
C SER A 191 -12.41 40.28 -10.12
N THR A 192 -12.47 41.22 -11.07
CA THR A 192 -13.54 42.24 -11.12
C THR A 192 -14.93 41.63 -11.39
N GLY A 193 -14.99 40.45 -12.03
CA GLY A 193 -16.23 39.74 -12.36
C GLY A 193 -16.59 38.60 -11.41
N ASN A 194 -15.58 38.01 -10.75
CA ASN A 194 -15.74 36.90 -9.81
C ASN A 194 -14.77 37.07 -8.63
N SER A 195 -15.33 37.30 -7.43
CA SER A 195 -14.56 37.44 -6.19
C SER A 195 -14.33 36.14 -5.44
N THR A 196 -14.90 35.02 -5.91
CA THR A 196 -14.67 33.69 -5.35
C THR A 196 -13.21 33.31 -5.56
N VAL A 197 -12.58 32.73 -4.54
CA VAL A 197 -11.25 32.13 -4.59
C VAL A 197 -11.40 30.67 -4.22
N LEU A 198 -10.46 29.82 -4.67
CA LEU A 198 -10.45 28.41 -4.27
C LEU A 198 -10.28 28.28 -2.75
N ASP A 199 -10.80 27.20 -2.18
CA ASP A 199 -10.45 26.78 -0.83
C ASP A 199 -8.94 26.56 -0.73
N GLU A 200 -8.34 26.89 0.43
CA GLU A 200 -6.90 26.74 0.63
C GLU A 200 -6.44 25.27 0.55
N ALA A 201 -7.36 24.32 0.79
CA ALA A 201 -7.10 22.89 0.58
C ALA A 201 -6.87 22.53 -0.90
N TYR A 202 -7.47 23.28 -1.83
CA TYR A 202 -7.41 23.00 -3.27
C TYR A 202 -6.59 24.05 -4.06
N ASP A 203 -6.23 25.18 -3.46
CA ASP A 203 -5.30 26.16 -4.04
C ASP A 203 -3.87 25.60 -4.02
N ALA A 204 -3.57 24.65 -4.89
CA ALA A 204 -2.25 24.04 -5.07
C ALA A 204 -2.06 23.51 -6.50
N LEU A 205 -0.80 23.37 -6.92
CA LEU A 205 -0.43 22.81 -8.24
C LEU A 205 -1.00 21.41 -8.50
N GLU A 206 -1.31 20.66 -7.46
CA GLU A 206 -1.98 19.35 -7.52
C GLU A 206 -3.37 19.41 -8.16
N TYR A 207 -4.12 20.48 -7.90
CA TYR A 207 -5.50 20.59 -8.38
C TYR A 207 -5.63 21.55 -9.55
N THR A 208 -4.75 22.55 -9.64
CA THR A 208 -4.80 23.58 -10.69
C THR A 208 -3.42 24.18 -10.97
N ILE A 209 -3.04 24.22 -12.23
CA ILE A 209 -1.83 24.94 -12.67
C ILE A 209 -1.97 26.45 -12.46
N MET A 210 -3.18 26.96 -12.21
CA MET A 210 -3.47 28.37 -11.94
C MET A 210 -3.21 28.78 -10.47
N SER A 211 -2.87 27.84 -9.59
CA SER A 211 -2.38 28.16 -8.25
C SER A 211 -0.99 28.78 -8.33
N TYR A 212 -0.58 29.50 -7.28
CA TYR A 212 0.82 29.94 -7.05
C TYR A 212 1.47 29.19 -5.88
N ARG A 213 0.76 28.21 -5.32
CA ARG A 213 1.21 27.44 -4.17
C ARG A 213 1.69 26.08 -4.65
N SER A 214 2.84 25.66 -4.16
CA SER A 214 3.38 24.34 -4.52
C SER A 214 2.51 23.20 -4.01
N PHE A 215 1.96 23.35 -2.81
CA PHE A 215 1.08 22.40 -2.10
C PHE A 215 0.11 23.20 -1.22
N ALA A 216 -0.95 22.56 -0.72
CA ALA A 216 -1.95 23.21 0.14
C ALA A 216 -1.30 23.89 1.36
N GLY A 217 -1.64 25.14 1.62
CA GLY A 217 -1.03 25.97 2.68
C GLY A 217 0.35 26.58 2.36
N ALA A 218 1.04 26.18 1.28
CA ALA A 218 2.33 26.77 0.90
C ALA A 218 2.19 28.24 0.46
N GLY A 219 3.14 29.12 0.78
CA GLY A 219 3.03 30.55 0.42
C GLY A 219 3.03 30.82 -1.09
N THR A 220 2.38 31.91 -1.52
CA THR A 220 2.29 32.36 -2.94
C THR A 220 3.52 33.13 -3.44
N GLY A 221 4.60 33.15 -2.66
CA GLY A 221 5.81 33.95 -2.93
C GLY A 221 6.74 33.36 -4.00
N GLY A 222 6.46 32.12 -4.44
CA GLY A 222 7.23 31.37 -5.42
C GLY A 222 7.23 29.88 -5.09
N TYR A 223 7.39 29.05 -6.11
CA TYR A 223 7.36 27.61 -5.96
C TYR A 223 8.60 27.04 -5.26
N THR A 224 8.38 25.93 -4.58
CA THR A 224 9.37 25.08 -3.89
C THR A 224 9.51 23.70 -4.54
N VAL A 225 8.80 23.49 -5.65
CA VAL A 225 8.76 22.25 -6.41
C VAL A 225 10.14 21.94 -6.97
N GLU A 226 10.51 20.66 -6.96
CA GLU A 226 11.76 20.22 -7.59
C GLU A 226 11.78 20.47 -9.10
N THR A 227 12.97 20.43 -9.70
CA THR A 227 13.19 20.90 -11.08
C THR A 227 12.30 20.24 -12.14
N TRP A 228 11.93 18.97 -11.94
CA TRP A 228 11.15 18.17 -12.89
C TRP A 228 9.80 17.69 -12.35
N GLY A 229 9.39 18.21 -11.19
CA GLY A 229 8.17 17.80 -10.49
C GLY A 229 6.97 18.71 -10.75
N TYR A 230 6.96 19.47 -11.86
CA TYR A 230 5.82 20.32 -12.22
C TYR A 230 4.76 19.54 -13.00
N PRO A 231 3.49 19.99 -12.98
CA PRO A 231 2.42 19.41 -13.77
C PRO A 231 2.74 19.28 -15.27
N GLN A 232 2.30 18.17 -15.85
CA GLN A 232 2.53 17.75 -17.23
C GLN A 232 1.27 17.88 -18.10
N SER A 233 0.17 18.33 -17.50
CA SER A 233 -1.11 18.66 -18.16
C SER A 233 -1.78 19.83 -17.41
N PRO A 234 -2.87 20.41 -17.94
CA PRO A 234 -3.89 21.01 -17.09
C PRO A 234 -4.35 20.00 -16.03
N MET A 235 -4.58 20.47 -14.81
CA MET A 235 -4.95 19.62 -13.67
C MET A 235 -6.47 19.59 -13.48
N MET A 236 -6.96 18.74 -12.58
CA MET A 236 -8.39 18.43 -12.41
C MET A 236 -9.33 19.64 -12.42
N LEU A 237 -9.03 20.68 -11.64
CA LEU A 237 -9.88 21.87 -11.55
C LEU A 237 -9.74 22.80 -12.75
N ASP A 238 -8.60 22.76 -13.44
CA ASP A 238 -8.42 23.47 -14.71
C ASP A 238 -9.35 22.89 -15.77
N ILE A 239 -9.36 21.56 -15.89
CA ILE A 239 -10.21 20.80 -16.82
C ILE A 239 -11.69 21.05 -16.50
N ALA A 240 -12.08 20.86 -15.24
CA ALA A 240 -13.46 21.06 -14.81
C ALA A 240 -13.95 22.48 -15.14
N MET A 241 -13.18 23.52 -14.78
CA MET A 241 -13.60 24.90 -15.03
C MET A 241 -13.64 25.23 -16.53
N ILE A 242 -12.63 24.83 -17.30
CA ILE A 242 -12.58 25.20 -18.72
C ILE A 242 -13.72 24.54 -19.51
N GLN A 243 -14.11 23.32 -19.14
CA GLN A 243 -15.26 22.63 -19.71
C GLN A 243 -16.58 23.29 -19.33
N GLN A 244 -16.72 23.85 -18.12
CA GLN A 244 -17.90 24.66 -17.79
C GLN A 244 -18.00 25.94 -18.65
N ILE A 245 -16.86 26.51 -19.06
CA ILE A 245 -16.85 27.73 -19.89
C ILE A 245 -17.18 27.41 -21.36
N TYR A 246 -16.61 26.33 -21.92
CA TYR A 246 -16.63 26.06 -23.37
C TYR A 246 -17.37 24.77 -23.77
N GLY A 247 -17.80 23.96 -22.81
CA GLY A 247 -18.31 22.59 -23.00
C GLY A 247 -17.19 21.58 -23.15
N ALA A 248 -17.35 20.36 -22.61
CA ALA A 248 -16.40 19.27 -22.79
C ALA A 248 -16.38 18.74 -24.23
N ASP A 249 -15.19 18.40 -24.75
CA ASP A 249 -15.04 17.70 -26.03
C ASP A 249 -14.97 16.18 -25.82
N PHE A 250 -16.12 15.53 -26.00
CA PHE A 250 -16.25 14.07 -25.95
C PHE A 250 -15.84 13.38 -27.28
N THR A 251 -15.20 14.08 -28.21
CA THR A 251 -14.66 13.47 -29.44
C THR A 251 -13.18 13.16 -29.34
N THR A 252 -12.48 13.83 -28.42
CA THR A 252 -11.10 13.52 -28.00
C THR A 252 -11.04 12.11 -27.45
N LEU A 253 -10.13 11.29 -27.97
CA LEU A 253 -9.90 9.90 -27.52
C LEU A 253 -11.15 9.00 -27.43
N SER A 254 -12.25 9.37 -28.10
CA SER A 254 -13.60 8.76 -27.99
C SER A 254 -13.80 7.28 -28.42
N GLY A 255 -12.76 6.46 -28.45
CA GLY A 255 -12.88 5.01 -28.56
C GLY A 255 -11.84 4.34 -27.67
N ASP A 256 -11.88 3.02 -27.58
CA ASP A 256 -11.08 2.23 -26.64
C ASP A 256 -9.59 2.66 -26.62
N THR A 257 -9.15 3.29 -25.53
CA THR A 257 -7.82 3.87 -25.37
C THR A 257 -7.02 3.09 -24.33
N THR A 258 -5.75 2.79 -24.63
CA THR A 258 -4.84 2.16 -23.65
C THR A 258 -3.75 3.13 -23.19
N TYR A 259 -3.65 3.31 -21.88
CA TYR A 259 -2.68 4.14 -21.19
C TYR A 259 -1.60 3.28 -20.53
N THR A 260 -0.32 3.62 -20.72
CA THR A 260 0.81 2.93 -20.04
C THR A 260 1.87 3.93 -19.58
N VAL A 261 2.65 3.53 -18.58
CA VAL A 261 3.71 4.38 -18.00
C VAL A 261 5.02 3.61 -17.89
N SER A 262 6.12 4.24 -18.31
CA SER A 262 7.45 3.70 -18.05
C SER A 262 7.83 3.88 -16.59
N ALA A 263 7.96 2.77 -15.85
CA ALA A 263 8.45 2.76 -14.46
C ALA A 263 9.87 3.34 -14.28
N THR A 264 10.63 3.47 -15.37
CA THR A 264 12.04 3.93 -15.32
C THR A 264 12.26 5.37 -15.75
N THR A 265 11.34 5.93 -16.55
CA THR A 265 11.49 7.28 -17.12
C THR A 265 10.32 8.20 -16.82
N GLY A 266 9.17 7.68 -16.38
CA GLY A 266 7.93 8.46 -16.20
C GLY A 266 7.29 8.85 -17.52
N GLU A 267 7.78 8.30 -18.64
CA GLU A 267 7.22 8.55 -19.96
C GLU A 267 5.82 7.92 -20.05
N PHE A 268 4.86 8.74 -20.45
CA PHE A 268 3.46 8.36 -20.60
C PHE A 268 3.16 8.00 -22.06
N PHE A 269 2.32 6.99 -22.28
CA PHE A 269 1.93 6.54 -23.60
C PHE A 269 0.43 6.41 -23.72
N ILE A 270 -0.08 6.75 -24.90
CA ILE A 270 -1.48 6.55 -25.32
C ILE A 270 -1.44 5.66 -26.56
N ASP A 271 -2.06 4.49 -26.51
CA ASP A 271 -2.02 3.46 -27.56
C ASP A 271 -0.59 3.10 -28.01
N GLY A 272 0.35 3.09 -27.05
CA GLY A 272 1.78 2.85 -27.29
C GLY A 272 2.50 4.01 -28.00
N VAL A 273 1.83 5.15 -28.20
CA VAL A 273 2.43 6.39 -28.72
C VAL A 273 2.92 7.24 -27.55
N SER A 274 4.22 7.55 -27.54
CA SER A 274 4.85 8.40 -26.53
C SER A 274 4.23 9.80 -26.53
N GLN A 275 3.93 10.28 -25.32
CA GLN A 275 3.53 11.66 -25.04
C GLN A 275 4.71 12.54 -24.61
N GLY A 276 5.94 12.07 -24.82
CA GLY A 276 7.18 12.76 -24.46
C GLY A 276 7.79 12.31 -23.13
N VAL A 277 9.11 12.43 -23.04
CA VAL A 277 9.89 11.99 -21.88
C VAL A 277 10.04 13.14 -20.88
N PRO A 278 9.63 12.98 -19.61
CA PRO A 278 9.87 13.98 -18.58
C PRO A 278 11.36 14.14 -18.24
N GLY A 279 11.73 15.29 -17.66
CA GLY A 279 13.14 15.60 -17.39
C GLY A 279 13.80 14.76 -16.29
N ALA A 280 12.99 14.04 -15.50
CA ALA A 280 13.38 12.99 -14.59
C ALA A 280 12.28 11.92 -14.56
N ASN A 281 12.50 10.82 -13.84
CA ASN A 281 11.48 9.79 -13.63
C ASN A 281 10.36 10.36 -12.74
N ARG A 282 9.46 11.15 -13.31
CA ARG A 282 8.36 11.84 -12.62
C ARG A 282 7.10 11.80 -13.46
N VAL A 283 5.97 11.58 -12.81
CA VAL A 283 4.64 11.61 -13.41
C VAL A 283 3.78 12.53 -12.56
N PHE A 284 3.12 13.50 -13.19
CA PHE A 284 2.24 14.45 -12.52
C PHE A 284 1.25 15.05 -13.52
N ARG A 285 0.09 14.42 -13.70
CA ARG A 285 -0.89 14.82 -14.72
C ARG A 285 -2.30 14.36 -14.41
N THR A 286 -3.28 14.93 -15.11
CA THR A 286 -4.68 14.49 -15.08
C THR A 286 -5.06 13.84 -16.41
N LEU A 287 -5.88 12.78 -16.35
CA LEU A 287 -6.46 12.13 -17.53
C LEU A 287 -7.78 12.79 -17.94
N TRP A 288 -7.95 12.97 -19.24
CA TRP A 288 -9.23 13.25 -19.88
C TRP A 288 -9.37 12.30 -21.05
N ASP A 289 -10.48 11.57 -21.06
CA ASP A 289 -10.96 10.76 -22.18
C ASP A 289 -12.37 11.23 -22.54
N GLY A 290 -12.76 11.13 -23.80
CA GLY A 290 -14.04 11.63 -24.30
C GLY A 290 -15.12 10.58 -24.46
N ASP A 291 -14.78 9.30 -24.57
CA ASP A 291 -15.70 8.15 -24.66
C ASP A 291 -14.85 6.90 -24.90
N GLY A 292 -15.38 5.72 -24.66
CA GLY A 292 -14.65 4.51 -25.00
C GLY A 292 -14.82 3.44 -23.95
N GLU A 293 -13.95 2.45 -24.08
CA GLU A 293 -13.72 1.43 -23.06
C GLU A 293 -12.22 1.45 -22.81
N ASP A 294 -11.82 2.22 -21.81
CA ASP A 294 -10.45 2.66 -21.64
C ASP A 294 -9.72 1.83 -20.60
N HIS A 295 -8.41 1.71 -20.76
CA HIS A 295 -7.59 0.80 -19.96
C HIS A 295 -6.29 1.44 -19.51
N ILE A 296 -6.03 1.44 -18.20
CA ILE A 296 -4.74 1.78 -17.61
C ILE A 296 -3.95 0.50 -17.33
N ASP A 297 -2.91 0.26 -18.11
CA ASP A 297 -2.06 -0.93 -17.99
C ASP A 297 -0.75 -0.57 -17.29
N LEU A 298 -0.63 -1.04 -16.05
CA LEU A 298 0.54 -0.87 -15.18
C LEU A 298 1.20 -2.22 -14.88
N SER A 299 0.99 -3.24 -15.73
CA SER A 299 1.53 -4.59 -15.51
C SER A 299 3.06 -4.69 -15.51
N ASN A 300 3.75 -3.60 -15.84
CA ASN A 300 5.21 -3.50 -15.81
C ASN A 300 5.77 -3.03 -14.47
N TYR A 301 4.91 -2.74 -13.49
CA TYR A 301 5.28 -2.32 -12.16
C TYR A 301 5.48 -3.52 -11.23
N THR A 302 6.39 -3.36 -10.27
CA THR A 302 6.68 -4.32 -9.20
C THR A 302 6.59 -3.68 -7.82
N THR A 303 6.20 -2.41 -7.78
CA THR A 303 5.87 -1.67 -6.56
C THR A 303 4.40 -1.87 -6.26
N ASP A 304 4.04 -1.69 -5.00
CA ASP A 304 2.64 -1.60 -4.60
C ASP A 304 2.03 -0.34 -5.23
N LEU A 305 0.89 -0.52 -5.89
CA LEU A 305 0.13 0.53 -6.58
C LEU A 305 -1.15 0.84 -5.81
N LEU A 306 -1.55 2.11 -5.80
CA LEU A 306 -2.93 2.50 -5.54
C LEU A 306 -3.52 2.99 -6.85
N ILE A 307 -4.53 2.31 -7.37
CA ILE A 307 -5.22 2.66 -8.60
C ILE A 307 -6.67 3.02 -8.24
N ASN A 308 -6.99 4.31 -8.14
CA ASN A 308 -8.36 4.76 -7.92
C ASN A 308 -8.92 5.48 -9.16
N LEU A 309 -9.88 4.83 -9.82
CA LEU A 309 -10.52 5.29 -11.05
C LEU A 309 -11.72 6.21 -10.80
N THR A 310 -12.03 6.53 -9.54
CA THR A 310 -13.12 7.44 -9.18
C THR A 310 -12.81 8.87 -9.64
N PRO A 311 -13.78 9.61 -10.22
CA PRO A 311 -13.59 11.02 -10.59
C PRO A 311 -13.08 11.87 -9.42
N GLY A 312 -11.98 12.61 -9.64
CA GLY A 312 -11.35 13.45 -8.62
C GLY A 312 -10.33 12.74 -7.72
N GLU A 313 -10.16 11.44 -7.87
CA GLU A 313 -9.12 10.65 -7.22
C GLU A 313 -7.93 10.41 -8.17
N GLY A 314 -7.09 9.40 -7.91
CA GLY A 314 -5.93 9.15 -8.75
C GLY A 314 -5.18 7.86 -8.47
N ILE A 315 -4.00 7.79 -9.07
CA ILE A 315 -3.10 6.65 -9.07
C ILE A 315 -1.79 7.05 -8.41
N ASP A 316 -1.41 6.31 -7.37
CA ASP A 316 -0.06 6.27 -6.83
C ASP A 316 0.67 5.06 -7.44
N LEU A 317 1.76 5.34 -8.15
CA LEU A 317 2.57 4.34 -8.85
C LEU A 317 3.61 3.69 -7.96
N ASP A 318 3.82 4.21 -6.75
CA ASP A 318 4.84 3.72 -5.83
C ASP A 318 4.55 4.03 -4.36
N VAL A 319 3.46 3.46 -3.82
CA VAL A 319 2.87 3.73 -2.47
C VAL A 319 3.91 3.79 -1.34
N ASN A 320 4.91 2.90 -1.37
CA ASN A 320 5.96 2.81 -0.35
C ASN A 320 7.28 3.49 -0.75
N SER A 321 7.22 4.40 -1.72
CA SER A 321 8.36 5.00 -2.39
C SER A 321 8.03 6.43 -2.90
N THR A 322 9.04 7.11 -3.43
CA THR A 322 8.92 8.45 -4.05
C THR A 322 9.77 8.57 -5.32
N ALA A 323 9.99 7.43 -5.98
CA ALA A 323 10.76 7.26 -7.19
C ALA A 323 10.10 7.90 -8.41
N GLN A 324 8.76 7.93 -8.48
CA GLN A 324 8.02 8.64 -9.54
C GLN A 324 7.16 9.80 -9.03
N THR A 325 6.88 9.85 -7.74
CA THR A 325 6.11 10.93 -7.11
C THR A 325 6.88 12.25 -7.04
N SER A 326 6.19 13.33 -7.42
CA SER A 326 6.78 14.67 -7.53
C SER A 326 6.94 15.33 -6.16
N ARG A 327 8.16 15.81 -5.85
CA ARG A 327 8.42 16.57 -4.63
C ARG A 327 8.01 18.03 -4.78
N LEU A 328 7.01 18.46 -4.02
CA LEU A 328 6.42 19.80 -4.10
C LEU A 328 7.11 20.81 -3.19
N GLY A 329 7.70 20.37 -2.08
CA GLY A 329 8.42 21.28 -1.19
C GLY A 329 8.68 20.73 0.20
N THR A 330 8.67 21.65 1.17
CA THR A 330 8.83 21.36 2.59
C THR A 330 7.84 22.24 3.35
N ASN A 331 7.07 21.64 4.26
CA ASN A 331 6.07 22.34 5.07
C ASN A 331 6.72 23.13 6.23
N ASP A 332 5.89 23.82 7.03
CA ASP A 332 6.37 24.63 8.16
C ASP A 332 6.99 23.80 9.31
N ASP A 333 6.61 22.51 9.41
CA ASP A 333 7.14 21.56 10.39
C ASP A 333 8.50 20.98 9.96
N GLY A 334 8.90 21.21 8.70
CA GLY A 334 10.18 20.79 8.13
C GLY A 334 10.12 19.48 7.35
N ASP A 335 8.92 18.91 7.17
CA ASP A 335 8.72 17.66 6.47
C ASP A 335 8.60 17.89 4.96
N THR A 336 9.08 16.93 4.17
CA THR A 336 9.00 17.01 2.71
C THR A 336 7.59 16.68 2.26
N VAL A 337 7.02 17.53 1.40
CA VAL A 337 5.67 17.35 0.85
C VAL A 337 5.76 16.84 -0.58
N TYR A 338 5.05 15.76 -0.86
CA TYR A 338 4.91 15.15 -2.18
C TYR A 338 3.50 15.35 -2.74
N ALA A 339 3.35 15.26 -4.06
CA ALA A 339 2.03 15.19 -4.69
C ALA A 339 1.27 13.95 -4.18
N GLY A 340 -0.05 14.05 -4.04
CA GLY A 340 -0.91 12.96 -3.57
C GLY A 340 -0.99 11.77 -4.51
N TYR A 341 -0.95 12.04 -5.81
CA TYR A 341 -0.99 11.02 -6.86
C TYR A 341 0.01 11.36 -7.97
N ASN A 342 0.34 10.38 -8.79
CA ASN A 342 1.09 10.56 -10.02
C ASN A 342 0.15 10.94 -11.18
N ILE A 343 -0.99 10.26 -11.25
CA ILE A 343 -2.00 10.43 -12.30
C ILE A 343 -3.33 10.70 -11.61
N TYR A 344 -4.03 11.74 -12.02
CA TYR A 344 -5.31 12.14 -11.44
C TYR A 344 -6.44 11.86 -12.43
N MET A 345 -7.60 11.45 -11.93
CA MET A 345 -8.82 11.29 -12.73
C MET A 345 -9.55 12.62 -12.84
N SER A 346 -9.98 13.00 -14.05
CA SER A 346 -10.77 14.22 -14.22
C SER A 346 -12.13 14.13 -13.51
N LEU A 347 -12.69 15.29 -13.17
CA LEU A 347 -14.08 15.38 -12.70
C LEU A 347 -15.04 15.22 -13.89
N LEU A 348 -16.20 14.63 -13.64
CA LEU A 348 -17.23 14.49 -14.66
C LEU A 348 -17.80 15.85 -15.08
N TYR A 349 -18.01 16.01 -16.38
CA TYR A 349 -18.72 17.16 -16.93
C TYR A 349 -20.23 16.90 -16.94
N GLU A 350 -20.99 17.66 -16.14
CA GLU A 350 -22.45 17.53 -16.01
C GLU A 350 -22.93 16.11 -15.62
N ASP A 351 -22.16 15.42 -14.77
CA ASP A 351 -22.39 14.03 -14.35
C ASP A 351 -22.43 13.02 -15.53
N ASP A 352 -21.84 13.39 -16.67
CA ASP A 352 -21.72 12.50 -17.83
C ASP A 352 -20.53 11.54 -17.64
N THR A 353 -20.82 10.24 -17.71
CA THR A 353 -19.87 9.17 -17.38
C THR A 353 -18.93 8.79 -18.53
N ARG A 354 -19.05 9.41 -19.71
CA ARG A 354 -18.23 9.04 -20.89
C ARG A 354 -16.74 9.30 -20.74
N SER A 355 -16.33 10.11 -19.77
CA SER A 355 -14.91 10.35 -19.49
C SER A 355 -14.35 9.46 -18.38
N LEU A 356 -15.12 8.46 -17.93
CA LEU A 356 -14.61 7.47 -16.99
C LEU A 356 -13.55 6.62 -17.67
N ILE A 357 -12.71 6.00 -16.84
CA ILE A 357 -11.80 4.96 -17.26
C ILE A 357 -12.36 3.66 -16.69
N GLU A 358 -12.61 2.68 -17.54
CA GLU A 358 -13.34 1.47 -17.15
C GLU A 358 -12.40 0.38 -16.64
N ASN A 359 -11.16 0.32 -17.10
CA ASN A 359 -10.31 -0.84 -16.88
C ASN A 359 -8.94 -0.47 -16.31
N ALA A 360 -8.42 -1.35 -15.45
CA ALA A 360 -7.06 -1.24 -14.94
C ALA A 360 -6.41 -2.61 -14.76
N THR A 361 -5.09 -2.65 -15.00
CA THR A 361 -4.23 -3.80 -14.68
C THR A 361 -3.11 -3.35 -13.75
N GLY A 362 -3.04 -3.96 -12.57
CA GLY A 362 -1.97 -3.83 -11.59
C GLY A 362 -0.69 -4.55 -12.01
N GLY A 363 0.30 -4.53 -11.13
CA GLY A 363 1.65 -5.05 -11.32
C GLY A 363 1.86 -6.42 -10.67
N THR A 364 3.04 -6.59 -10.07
CA THR A 364 3.39 -7.76 -9.25
C THR A 364 3.58 -7.40 -7.76
N GLY A 365 3.14 -6.21 -7.35
CA GLY A 365 3.16 -5.73 -5.97
C GLY A 365 1.85 -6.05 -5.27
N ASN A 366 1.68 -5.60 -4.02
CA ASN A 366 0.40 -5.71 -3.32
C ASN A 366 -0.45 -4.48 -3.65
N ASP A 367 -1.29 -4.59 -4.67
CA ASP A 367 -1.95 -3.43 -5.27
C ASP A 367 -3.35 -3.20 -4.67
N THR A 368 -3.77 -1.94 -4.59
CA THR A 368 -5.15 -1.55 -4.27
C THR A 368 -5.82 -1.02 -5.53
N LEU A 369 -6.83 -1.72 -6.03
CA LEU A 369 -7.58 -1.37 -7.23
C LEU A 369 -9.02 -0.96 -6.87
N ILE A 370 -9.35 0.29 -7.11
CA ILE A 370 -10.66 0.89 -6.86
C ILE A 370 -11.23 1.35 -8.20
N GLY A 371 -12.36 0.77 -8.60
CA GLY A 371 -13.10 1.17 -9.79
C GLY A 371 -13.91 2.45 -9.57
N ASN A 372 -15.01 2.59 -10.29
CA ASN A 372 -15.90 3.74 -10.25
C ASN A 372 -17.37 3.30 -10.40
N ASP A 373 -18.23 4.15 -10.96
CA ASP A 373 -19.66 3.86 -11.10
C ASP A 373 -20.01 3.14 -12.42
N ALA A 374 -19.02 2.81 -13.26
CA ALA A 374 -19.18 2.05 -14.50
C ALA A 374 -18.88 0.56 -14.28
N ASP A 375 -19.27 -0.28 -15.24
CA ASP A 375 -18.86 -1.69 -15.23
C ASP A 375 -17.34 -1.77 -15.47
N ASN A 376 -16.55 -2.08 -14.43
CA ASN A 376 -15.10 -2.07 -14.50
C ASN A 376 -14.50 -3.46 -14.76
N THR A 377 -13.38 -3.54 -15.49
CA THR A 377 -12.49 -4.72 -15.46
C THR A 377 -11.20 -4.40 -14.73
N LEU A 378 -11.02 -4.99 -13.54
CA LEU A 378 -9.85 -4.80 -12.69
C LEU A 378 -9.05 -6.09 -12.64
N THR A 379 -7.75 -6.03 -12.98
CA THR A 379 -6.84 -7.18 -12.93
C THR A 379 -5.71 -6.88 -11.95
N GLY A 380 -5.55 -7.65 -10.88
CA GLY A 380 -4.53 -7.41 -9.85
C GLY A 380 -3.14 -7.78 -10.35
N GLY A 381 -2.98 -9.05 -10.74
CA GLY A 381 -1.74 -9.55 -11.32
C GLY A 381 -1.11 -10.60 -10.42
N GLY A 382 -0.06 -10.24 -9.69
CA GLY A 382 0.44 -11.07 -8.61
C GLY A 382 0.79 -10.23 -7.40
N GLY A 383 0.81 -10.82 -6.21
CA GLY A 383 0.84 -10.05 -4.95
C GLY A 383 -0.50 -10.21 -4.25
N ASN A 384 -0.62 -9.70 -3.03
CA ASN A 384 -1.86 -9.74 -2.26
C ASN A 384 -2.66 -8.47 -2.56
N ASP A 385 -3.58 -8.55 -3.50
CA ASP A 385 -4.26 -7.38 -4.05
C ASP A 385 -5.60 -7.10 -3.33
N THR A 386 -5.98 -5.84 -3.21
CA THR A 386 -7.29 -5.41 -2.71
C THR A 386 -8.13 -4.79 -3.82
N PHE A 387 -9.34 -5.29 -4.01
CA PHE A 387 -10.28 -4.83 -5.03
C PHE A 387 -11.51 -4.19 -4.41
N ILE A 388 -11.87 -3.02 -4.91
CA ILE A 388 -13.17 -2.37 -4.68
C ILE A 388 -13.73 -2.06 -6.07
N GLY A 389 -14.67 -2.87 -6.55
CA GLY A 389 -15.27 -2.71 -7.88
C GLY A 389 -15.93 -1.35 -8.06
N GLY A 390 -16.69 -0.93 -7.04
CA GLY A 390 -17.50 0.28 -7.11
C GLY A 390 -18.94 -0.08 -7.40
N LEU A 391 -19.70 0.81 -8.03
CA LEU A 391 -21.04 0.46 -8.53
C LEU A 391 -20.91 -0.03 -9.96
N GLY A 392 -21.67 -1.05 -10.33
CA GLY A 392 -21.57 -1.61 -11.68
C GLY A 392 -21.75 -3.11 -11.61
N ALA A 393 -21.62 -3.78 -12.75
CA ALA A 393 -21.40 -5.22 -12.76
C ALA A 393 -19.94 -5.46 -13.16
N ASP A 394 -19.07 -5.58 -12.17
CA ASP A 394 -17.63 -5.55 -12.38
C ASP A 394 -17.04 -6.92 -12.69
N LEU A 395 -15.92 -6.94 -13.41
CA LEU A 395 -15.10 -8.12 -13.63
C LEU A 395 -13.78 -7.98 -12.87
N LEU A 396 -13.67 -8.69 -11.76
CA LEU A 396 -12.48 -8.69 -10.91
C LEU A 396 -11.65 -9.94 -11.20
N VAL A 397 -10.46 -9.76 -11.78
CA VAL A 397 -9.50 -10.81 -12.08
C VAL A 397 -8.39 -10.73 -11.04
N LEU A 398 -8.48 -11.58 -10.01
CA LEU A 398 -7.64 -11.45 -8.82
C LEU A 398 -6.16 -11.64 -9.15
N GLY A 399 -5.81 -12.83 -9.62
CA GLY A 399 -4.44 -13.14 -10.03
C GLY A 399 -3.85 -14.22 -9.14
N THR A 400 -2.62 -14.01 -8.68
CA THR A 400 -1.96 -14.90 -7.71
C THR A 400 -1.64 -14.15 -6.43
N GLY A 401 -2.06 -14.69 -5.29
CA GLY A 401 -1.80 -14.09 -3.98
C GLY A 401 -2.93 -14.43 -3.04
N MET A 402 -2.99 -13.71 -1.92
CA MET A 402 -4.17 -13.69 -1.05
C MET A 402 -4.92 -12.39 -1.30
N ASP A 403 -5.96 -12.47 -2.11
CA ASP A 403 -6.63 -11.29 -2.64
C ASP A 403 -7.90 -10.97 -1.83
N THR A 404 -8.19 -9.69 -1.64
CA THR A 404 -9.39 -9.24 -0.91
C THR A 404 -10.31 -8.47 -1.84
N VAL A 405 -11.55 -8.93 -2.00
CA VAL A 405 -12.61 -8.12 -2.64
C VAL A 405 -13.46 -7.48 -1.57
N SER A 406 -13.58 -6.17 -1.60
CA SER A 406 -14.28 -5.37 -0.60
C SER A 406 -15.34 -4.46 -1.22
N GLY A 407 -16.49 -4.34 -0.56
CA GLY A 407 -17.55 -3.42 -0.98
C GLY A 407 -18.82 -3.54 -0.14
N THR A 408 -19.72 -2.59 -0.27
CA THR A 408 -21.09 -2.69 0.25
C THR A 408 -21.91 -3.70 -0.54
N LEU A 409 -23.08 -4.10 -0.04
CA LEU A 409 -23.99 -4.98 -0.79
C LEU A 409 -24.46 -4.38 -2.13
N ALA A 410 -24.45 -3.05 -2.28
CA ALA A 410 -24.84 -2.41 -3.53
C ALA A 410 -23.70 -2.43 -4.55
N GLU A 411 -22.47 -2.28 -4.07
CA GLU A 411 -21.25 -2.32 -4.90
C GLU A 411 -20.96 -3.74 -5.36
N LEU A 412 -21.09 -4.74 -4.48
CA LEU A 412 -20.85 -6.15 -4.84
C LEU A 412 -21.95 -6.82 -5.70
N ASP A 413 -23.07 -6.15 -6.01
CA ASP A 413 -24.20 -6.80 -6.70
C ASP A 413 -24.02 -6.85 -8.22
N GLY A 414 -23.80 -8.05 -8.76
CA GLY A 414 -23.63 -8.27 -10.20
C GLY A 414 -22.19 -8.60 -10.59
N ASP A 415 -21.25 -8.46 -9.65
CA ASP A 415 -19.83 -8.69 -9.90
C ASP A 415 -19.51 -10.13 -10.24
N THR A 416 -18.51 -10.28 -11.11
CA THR A 416 -17.90 -11.53 -11.50
C THR A 416 -16.45 -11.55 -11.03
N ILE A 417 -16.13 -12.46 -10.14
CA ILE A 417 -14.77 -12.66 -9.63
C ILE A 417 -14.16 -13.88 -10.30
N VAL A 418 -13.02 -13.69 -10.97
CA VAL A 418 -12.26 -14.72 -11.68
C VAL A 418 -10.96 -14.98 -10.94
N GLY A 419 -10.67 -16.25 -10.68
CA GLY A 419 -9.47 -16.65 -9.95
C GLY A 419 -9.69 -16.87 -8.46
N PHE A 420 -10.92 -16.64 -7.96
CA PHE A 420 -11.25 -16.80 -6.55
C PHE A 420 -10.91 -18.19 -5.99
N ASP A 421 -9.93 -18.24 -5.10
CA ASP A 421 -9.58 -19.39 -4.26
C ASP A 421 -10.17 -19.17 -2.87
N ALA A 422 -11.24 -19.91 -2.58
CA ALA A 422 -11.92 -19.95 -1.28
C ALA A 422 -11.00 -20.21 -0.07
N THR A 423 -9.78 -20.69 -0.28
CA THR A 423 -8.80 -20.96 0.78
C THR A 423 -8.00 -19.73 1.19
N TYR A 424 -7.96 -18.68 0.36
CA TYR A 424 -7.07 -17.52 0.52
C TYR A 424 -7.79 -16.20 0.35
N ASP A 425 -8.61 -16.14 -0.68
CA ASP A 425 -9.23 -14.90 -1.07
C ASP A 425 -10.40 -14.63 -0.14
N GLN A 426 -10.55 -13.35 0.16
CA GLN A 426 -11.55 -12.88 1.10
C GLN A 426 -12.58 -12.04 0.39
N ILE A 427 -13.83 -12.16 0.83
CA ILE A 427 -14.88 -11.20 0.50
C ILE A 427 -15.19 -10.40 1.76
N LYS A 428 -14.99 -9.08 1.70
CA LYS A 428 -15.25 -8.16 2.80
C LYS A 428 -16.48 -7.31 2.47
N ILE A 429 -17.46 -7.34 3.36
CA ILE A 429 -18.70 -6.57 3.20
C ILE A 429 -18.62 -5.32 4.06
N GLU A 430 -18.50 -4.18 3.41
CA GLU A 430 -18.46 -2.88 4.06
C GLU A 430 -19.85 -2.42 4.52
N ASN A 431 -19.88 -1.60 5.57
CA ASN A 431 -21.11 -1.10 6.21
C ASN A 431 -22.10 -2.19 6.65
N ALA A 432 -21.60 -3.39 6.96
CA ALA A 432 -22.36 -4.52 7.46
C ALA A 432 -22.24 -4.65 8.99
N THR A 433 -23.23 -5.33 9.60
CA THR A 433 -23.18 -5.70 11.02
C THR A 433 -23.19 -7.23 11.10
N LEU A 434 -22.34 -7.79 11.97
CA LEU A 434 -22.22 -9.23 12.15
C LEU A 434 -23.56 -9.90 12.42
N GLY A 435 -23.83 -11.03 11.77
CA GLY A 435 -25.09 -11.78 11.90
C GLY A 435 -26.32 -11.09 11.33
N MET A 436 -26.17 -9.91 10.69
CA MET A 436 -27.26 -9.26 9.95
C MET A 436 -27.21 -9.53 8.45
N VAL A 437 -26.05 -9.91 7.91
CA VAL A 437 -25.92 -10.37 6.53
C VAL A 437 -25.95 -11.89 6.54
N THR A 438 -26.72 -12.51 5.64
CA THR A 438 -26.69 -13.95 5.41
C THR A 438 -25.97 -14.21 4.10
N ALA A 439 -24.96 -15.08 4.11
CA ALA A 439 -24.27 -15.54 2.92
C ALA A 439 -24.72 -16.96 2.53
N LEU A 440 -24.94 -17.18 1.23
CA LEU A 440 -25.33 -18.47 0.67
C LEU A 440 -24.61 -18.71 -0.65
N VAL A 441 -23.83 -19.77 -0.74
CA VAL A 441 -23.29 -20.25 -2.02
C VAL A 441 -24.31 -21.16 -2.70
N SER A 442 -24.66 -20.86 -3.95
CA SER A 442 -25.56 -21.70 -4.75
C SER A 442 -25.24 -21.63 -6.24
N ASN A 443 -25.00 -22.79 -6.86
CA ASN A 443 -24.72 -22.91 -8.30
C ASN A 443 -23.55 -22.03 -8.81
N GLY A 444 -22.49 -21.86 -8.01
CA GLY A 444 -21.33 -21.02 -8.37
C GLY A 444 -21.53 -19.53 -8.13
N GLN A 445 -22.64 -19.14 -7.50
CA GLN A 445 -22.89 -17.76 -7.08
C GLN A 445 -22.83 -17.65 -5.56
N LEU A 446 -22.29 -16.54 -5.06
CA LEU A 446 -22.41 -16.10 -3.67
C LEU A 446 -23.59 -15.12 -3.59
N ILE A 447 -24.56 -15.42 -2.74
CA ILE A 447 -25.71 -14.57 -2.49
C ILE A 447 -25.58 -14.00 -1.08
N LEU A 448 -25.52 -12.68 -0.98
CA LEU A 448 -25.42 -11.94 0.27
C LEU A 448 -26.72 -11.18 0.50
N THR A 449 -27.31 -11.25 1.70
CA THR A 449 -28.54 -10.47 1.98
C THR A 449 -28.63 -10.01 3.42
N ASN A 450 -29.02 -8.75 3.63
CA ASN A 450 -29.38 -8.20 4.94
C ASN A 450 -30.90 -8.21 5.22
N GLY A 451 -31.68 -8.87 4.35
CA GLY A 451 -33.14 -8.92 4.39
C GLY A 451 -33.86 -7.72 3.73
N THR A 452 -33.16 -6.62 3.45
CA THR A 452 -33.67 -5.48 2.66
C THR A 452 -33.02 -5.35 1.30
N GLU A 453 -31.74 -5.71 1.20
CA GLU A 453 -30.92 -5.71 0.00
C GLU A 453 -30.36 -7.12 -0.24
N THR A 454 -29.94 -7.37 -1.46
CA THR A 454 -29.33 -8.63 -1.86
C THR A 454 -28.26 -8.33 -2.90
N ALA A 455 -27.06 -8.84 -2.68
CA ALA A 455 -25.96 -8.84 -3.64
C ALA A 455 -25.79 -10.27 -4.18
N THR A 456 -25.54 -10.41 -5.48
CA THR A 456 -25.21 -11.68 -6.12
C THR A 456 -23.88 -11.56 -6.85
N LEU A 457 -22.88 -12.33 -6.41
CA LEU A 457 -21.56 -12.40 -7.04
C LEU A 457 -21.40 -13.72 -7.77
N GLU A 458 -20.78 -13.71 -8.94
CA GLU A 458 -20.33 -14.93 -9.63
C GLU A 458 -18.88 -15.23 -9.25
N LEU A 459 -18.62 -16.37 -8.61
CA LEU A 459 -17.27 -16.77 -8.17
C LEU A 459 -16.72 -17.86 -9.09
N ASN A 460 -16.05 -17.45 -10.16
CA ASN A 460 -15.47 -18.35 -11.17
C ASN A 460 -14.18 -18.98 -10.62
N GLY A 461 -14.35 -20.11 -9.92
CA GLY A 461 -13.27 -20.87 -9.28
C GLY A 461 -13.78 -21.92 -8.28
N LEU A 462 -14.98 -21.69 -7.72
CA LEU A 462 -15.62 -22.62 -6.77
C LEU A 462 -16.12 -23.88 -7.48
N THR A 463 -15.36 -24.97 -7.37
CA THR A 463 -15.73 -26.29 -7.93
C THR A 463 -16.36 -27.24 -6.92
N ASP A 464 -16.35 -26.90 -5.63
CA ASP A 464 -16.87 -27.69 -4.51
C ASP A 464 -18.03 -27.00 -3.76
N GLU A 465 -18.79 -27.76 -2.95
CA GLU A 465 -19.76 -27.18 -2.01
C GLU A 465 -18.98 -26.57 -0.82
N PHE A 466 -18.95 -25.25 -0.72
CA PHE A 466 -18.36 -24.51 0.41
C PHE A 466 -19.46 -23.99 1.34
N ASP A 467 -19.23 -24.11 2.64
CA ASP A 467 -19.97 -23.36 3.65
C ASP A 467 -19.30 -21.99 3.81
N VAL A 468 -20.11 -20.94 3.98
CA VAL A 468 -19.61 -19.59 4.25
C VAL A 468 -19.59 -19.36 5.75
N ILE A 469 -18.44 -18.95 6.26
CA ILE A 469 -18.28 -18.51 7.65
C ILE A 469 -18.11 -17.00 7.65
N GLU A 470 -18.97 -16.32 8.41
CA GLU A 470 -18.80 -14.90 8.73
C GLU A 470 -17.60 -14.76 9.68
N LEU A 471 -16.60 -14.00 9.27
CA LEU A 471 -15.50 -13.58 10.13
C LEU A 471 -15.96 -12.54 11.16
N ALA A 472 -15.16 -12.35 12.20
CA ALA A 472 -15.34 -11.28 13.17
C ALA A 472 -15.50 -9.91 12.48
N GLN A 473 -16.41 -9.08 13.02
CA GLN A 473 -16.62 -7.73 12.51
C GLN A 473 -15.42 -6.84 12.82
N GLN A 474 -14.76 -6.33 11.78
CA GLN A 474 -13.73 -5.31 11.90
C GLN A 474 -14.36 -3.95 11.57
N ASN A 475 -14.47 -3.08 12.57
CA ASN A 475 -15.15 -1.78 12.45
C ASN A 475 -16.60 -1.92 11.93
N THR A 476 -16.92 -1.38 10.76
CA THR A 476 -18.23 -1.51 10.09
C THR A 476 -18.25 -2.59 9.01
N ALA A 477 -17.22 -3.43 8.91
CA ALA A 477 -17.10 -4.44 7.88
C ALA A 477 -17.20 -5.87 8.43
N VAL A 478 -17.72 -6.79 7.61
CA VAL A 478 -17.81 -8.22 7.91
C VAL A 478 -17.05 -8.98 6.83
N GLY A 479 -15.97 -9.67 7.20
CA GLY A 479 -15.25 -10.57 6.30
C GLY A 479 -15.98 -11.90 6.13
N LEU A 480 -15.78 -12.57 5.00
CA LEU A 480 -16.28 -13.91 4.71
C LEU A 480 -15.12 -14.81 4.33
N VAL A 481 -15.07 -15.97 4.97
CA VAL A 481 -14.15 -17.07 4.60
C VAL A 481 -14.97 -18.29 4.20
N PHE A 482 -14.44 -19.03 3.23
CA PHE A 482 -15.10 -20.18 2.66
C PHE A 482 -14.44 -21.46 3.19
N GLN A 483 -15.23 -22.34 3.77
CA GLN A 483 -14.76 -23.63 4.25
C GLN A 483 -15.34 -24.76 3.40
N ASN A 484 -14.52 -25.75 3.04
CA ASN A 484 -14.99 -26.88 2.25
C ASN A 484 -15.96 -27.72 3.11
N SER A 485 -17.18 -27.97 2.64
CA SER A 485 -18.21 -28.72 3.38
C SER A 485 -17.84 -30.18 3.69
N SER A 486 -16.74 -30.69 3.11
CA SER A 486 -16.19 -32.02 3.38
C SER A 486 -15.10 -32.06 4.47
N ASP A 487 -14.67 -30.90 4.98
CA ASP A 487 -13.80 -30.81 6.16
C ASP A 487 -14.65 -31.02 7.43
N PRO A 488 -14.24 -31.88 8.39
CA PRO A 488 -15.02 -32.12 9.60
C PRO A 488 -15.04 -30.85 10.47
N VAL A 489 -16.17 -30.14 10.40
CA VAL A 489 -16.56 -28.96 11.17
C VAL A 489 -16.24 -29.07 12.67
N ALA A 490 -15.61 -28.02 13.21
CA ALA A 490 -16.12 -27.36 14.42
C ALA A 490 -16.58 -25.93 14.02
N PRO A 491 -17.85 -25.56 14.27
CA PRO A 491 -18.35 -24.22 13.98
C PRO A 491 -18.15 -23.33 15.21
N GLU A 492 -17.94 -22.04 14.99
CA GLU A 492 -17.90 -20.95 16.00
C GLU A 492 -16.55 -20.56 16.65
N SER A 493 -15.41 -20.88 16.05
CA SER A 493 -14.11 -20.42 16.58
C SER A 493 -13.74 -19.00 16.11
N PRO A 494 -13.26 -18.10 17.00
CA PRO A 494 -12.73 -16.81 16.60
C PRO A 494 -11.45 -16.97 15.77
N VAL A 495 -11.29 -16.11 14.75
CA VAL A 495 -10.07 -16.02 13.94
C VAL A 495 -9.23 -14.86 14.47
N ILE A 496 -7.95 -15.10 14.72
CA ILE A 496 -6.98 -14.10 15.19
C ILE A 496 -6.02 -13.81 14.04
N GLU A 497 -6.07 -12.58 13.53
CA GLU A 497 -5.17 -12.06 12.48
C GLU A 497 -4.06 -11.24 13.13
N ALA A 498 -2.81 -11.52 12.77
CA ALA A 498 -1.62 -10.85 13.30
C ALA A 498 -1.58 -9.33 13.01
N GLU A 499 -2.17 -8.86 11.91
CA GLU A 499 -2.09 -7.45 11.48
C GLU A 499 -3.09 -6.50 12.19
N THR A 500 -4.07 -7.03 12.95
CA THR A 500 -5.20 -6.22 13.45
C THR A 500 -4.99 -5.51 14.80
N LEU A 501 -3.78 -5.51 15.36
CA LEU A 501 -3.55 -5.05 16.74
C LEU A 501 -2.35 -4.10 16.88
N LEU A 502 -2.32 -3.04 16.07
CA LEU A 502 -1.49 -1.87 16.37
C LEU A 502 -2.29 -0.86 17.20
N THR A 503 -2.13 -0.87 18.53
CA THR A 503 -2.15 0.40 19.28
C THR A 503 -1.45 0.31 20.63
N ALA A 504 -0.24 0.86 20.65
CA ALA A 504 0.43 1.48 21.80
C ALA A 504 0.97 0.57 22.93
N SER A 505 1.90 -0.33 22.58
CA SER A 505 3.15 -0.50 23.37
C SER A 505 4.31 -1.18 22.62
N ILE A 506 4.10 -1.64 21.39
CA ILE A 506 4.99 -2.59 20.72
C ILE A 506 5.80 -1.92 19.58
N ALA A 507 6.54 -0.85 19.89
CA ALA A 507 7.50 -0.25 18.92
C ALA A 507 8.80 -1.07 18.78
N ALA A 508 9.00 -2.10 19.62
CA ALA A 508 10.20 -2.95 19.61
C ALA A 508 10.08 -4.17 18.68
N TYR A 509 8.87 -4.69 18.43
CA TYR A 509 8.67 -5.91 17.62
C TYR A 509 8.60 -5.60 16.12
N THR A 510 8.06 -4.44 15.73
CA THR A 510 8.09 -3.95 14.33
C THR A 510 9.50 -3.63 13.83
N ALA A 511 10.47 -3.41 14.72
CA ALA A 511 11.88 -3.23 14.34
C ALA A 511 12.63 -4.57 14.17
N ALA A 512 11.98 -5.70 14.51
CA ALA A 512 12.56 -7.02 14.65
C ALA A 512 12.13 -8.03 13.57
N GLY A 513 11.05 -7.76 12.83
CA GLY A 513 10.52 -8.66 11.80
C GLY A 513 10.02 -10.00 12.35
N LEU A 514 9.53 -10.00 13.59
CA LEU A 514 8.91 -11.17 14.22
C LEU A 514 7.61 -10.78 14.94
N THR A 515 6.47 -11.34 14.52
CA THR A 515 5.16 -11.08 15.11
C THR A 515 4.72 -12.26 15.98
N VAL A 516 4.40 -12.04 17.25
CA VAL A 516 3.96 -13.11 18.19
C VAL A 516 2.45 -13.07 18.34
N VAL A 517 1.78 -14.20 18.07
CA VAL A 517 0.33 -14.35 18.17
C VAL A 517 -0.01 -15.52 19.10
N THR A 518 -0.70 -15.24 20.19
CA THR A 518 -1.11 -16.23 21.20
C THR A 518 -2.64 -16.33 21.24
N ALA A 519 -3.18 -17.54 21.09
CA ALA A 519 -4.59 -17.85 21.27
C ALA A 519 -4.96 -18.10 22.73
N SER A 520 -6.27 -18.25 22.98
CA SER A 520 -6.81 -18.46 24.32
C SER A 520 -6.85 -19.94 24.69
N ASP A 521 -7.53 -20.31 25.78
CA ASP A 521 -7.74 -21.73 26.14
C ASP A 521 -8.87 -22.40 25.31
N ALA A 522 -9.30 -21.82 24.20
CA ALA A 522 -10.34 -22.34 23.32
C ALA A 522 -9.75 -22.66 21.94
N GLY A 523 -10.42 -23.53 21.18
CA GLY A 523 -9.93 -23.86 19.83
C GLY A 523 -10.15 -22.69 18.87
N GLU A 524 -9.06 -22.13 18.36
CA GLU A 524 -9.00 -20.93 17.51
C GLU A 524 -8.40 -21.20 16.12
N THR A 525 -8.54 -20.22 15.22
CA THR A 525 -7.73 -20.17 13.98
C THR A 525 -6.82 -18.97 14.02
N ILE A 526 -5.52 -19.19 13.81
CA ILE A 526 -4.45 -18.21 13.88
C ILE A 526 -3.76 -18.15 12.53
N ASN A 527 -3.64 -16.95 11.96
CA ASN A 527 -2.88 -16.70 10.74
C ASN A 527 -1.68 -15.79 11.04
N GLY A 528 -0.55 -16.02 10.35
CA GLY A 528 0.60 -15.12 10.36
C GLY A 528 0.30 -13.72 9.79
N SER A 529 1.21 -12.78 10.05
CA SER A 529 1.34 -11.50 9.33
C SER A 529 2.56 -11.62 8.44
N GLY A 530 2.56 -11.07 7.21
CA GLY A 530 3.51 -11.42 6.12
C GLY A 530 5.02 -11.19 6.34
N ASP A 531 5.48 -11.07 7.58
CA ASP A 531 6.83 -11.28 8.10
C ASP A 531 6.96 -12.61 8.90
N GLY A 532 8.16 -12.99 9.36
CA GLY A 532 8.28 -14.23 10.14
C GLY A 532 7.44 -14.17 11.42
N SER A 533 6.60 -15.16 11.70
CA SER A 533 5.63 -15.14 12.80
C SER A 533 5.90 -16.24 13.84
N VAL A 534 5.54 -16.00 15.11
CA VAL A 534 5.46 -17.01 16.18
C VAL A 534 3.98 -17.22 16.50
N LEU A 535 3.44 -18.36 16.10
CA LEU A 535 2.02 -18.70 16.27
C LEU A 535 1.84 -19.70 17.41
N GLN A 536 0.98 -19.38 18.37
CA GLN A 536 0.73 -20.19 19.56
C GLN A 536 -0.75 -20.48 19.79
N GLY A 537 -1.15 -21.76 19.79
CA GLY A 537 -2.54 -22.23 19.99
C GLY A 537 -3.01 -22.21 21.45
N GLY A 538 -2.19 -22.66 22.39
CA GLY A 538 -2.55 -22.66 23.81
C GLY A 538 -3.21 -23.96 24.25
N LEU A 539 -4.42 -23.89 24.82
CA LEU A 539 -5.23 -25.08 25.10
C LEU A 539 -6.38 -25.10 24.09
N GLY A 540 -6.75 -26.25 23.53
CA GLY A 540 -7.89 -26.29 22.60
C GLY A 540 -7.63 -27.21 21.43
N ASP A 541 -8.48 -27.16 20.41
CA ASP A 541 -8.15 -27.79 19.12
C ASP A 541 -7.93 -26.64 18.13
N ASP A 542 -6.69 -26.20 17.99
CA ASP A 542 -6.31 -24.97 17.29
C ASP A 542 -5.95 -25.20 15.84
N ARG A 543 -5.96 -24.13 15.05
CA ARG A 543 -5.56 -24.14 13.65
C ARG A 543 -4.57 -23.02 13.39
N LEU A 544 -3.30 -23.37 13.23
CA LEU A 544 -2.20 -22.43 13.03
C LEU A 544 -1.77 -22.45 11.56
N ARG A 545 -1.81 -21.30 10.91
CA ARG A 545 -1.42 -21.10 9.52
C ARG A 545 -0.29 -20.08 9.42
N GLU A 546 0.86 -20.52 8.95
CA GLU A 546 1.96 -19.61 8.59
C GLU A 546 1.66 -18.84 7.29
N ASP A 547 2.51 -17.86 6.98
CA ASP A 547 2.45 -17.09 5.75
C ASP A 547 3.84 -16.91 5.09
N ALA A 548 4.29 -15.68 4.81
CA ALA A 548 5.55 -15.43 4.14
C ALA A 548 6.61 -15.02 5.18
N GLY A 549 7.65 -15.82 5.37
CA GLY A 549 8.62 -15.54 6.41
C GLY A 549 9.33 -16.81 6.89
N ASN A 550 10.04 -16.69 8.02
CA ASN A 550 10.49 -17.87 8.77
C ASN A 550 9.63 -17.96 10.02
N ASP A 551 8.74 -18.94 10.05
CA ASP A 551 7.71 -19.02 11.08
C ASP A 551 8.06 -20.05 12.17
N VAL A 552 7.54 -19.84 13.37
CA VAL A 552 7.58 -20.79 14.48
C VAL A 552 6.14 -21.08 14.91
N MET A 553 5.71 -22.33 14.82
CA MET A 553 4.37 -22.77 15.23
C MET A 553 4.43 -23.68 16.45
N TYR A 554 3.51 -23.44 17.39
CA TYR A 554 3.30 -24.24 18.61
C TYR A 554 1.79 -24.32 18.92
N GLY A 555 1.16 -25.48 18.74
CA GLY A 555 -0.27 -25.71 19.00
C GLY A 555 -0.62 -25.70 20.49
N GLY A 556 0.20 -26.31 21.34
CA GLY A 556 -0.03 -26.49 22.76
C GLY A 556 -0.77 -27.79 23.08
N ASP A 557 -1.64 -27.77 24.10
CA ASP A 557 -2.42 -28.95 24.48
C ASP A 557 -3.67 -29.02 23.63
N GLY A 558 -3.74 -30.01 22.73
CA GLY A 558 -4.84 -30.03 21.78
C GLY A 558 -4.85 -31.17 20.79
N ALA A 559 -5.84 -31.17 19.90
CA ALA A 559 -5.77 -31.85 18.61
C ALA A 559 -5.64 -30.79 17.51
N ASP A 560 -4.42 -30.29 17.34
CA ASP A 560 -4.15 -29.06 16.59
C ASP A 560 -3.92 -29.29 15.10
N GLN A 561 -4.11 -28.24 14.31
CA GLN A 561 -3.97 -28.26 12.86
C GLN A 561 -2.94 -27.23 12.42
N PHE A 562 -1.76 -27.70 12.06
CA PHE A 562 -0.71 -26.88 11.49
C PHE A 562 -0.87 -26.86 9.98
N ILE A 563 -0.82 -25.69 9.37
CA ILE A 563 -0.85 -25.53 7.92
C ILE A 563 0.50 -24.98 7.52
N TRP A 564 1.14 -25.69 6.60
CA TRP A 564 2.40 -25.33 5.99
C TRP A 564 2.17 -25.09 4.49
N ASP A 565 2.13 -23.82 4.10
CA ASP A 565 1.73 -23.33 2.79
C ASP A 565 2.92 -22.84 1.98
N MET A 566 3.27 -23.61 0.96
CA MET A 566 4.43 -23.32 0.12
C MET A 566 4.11 -22.36 -1.05
N ARG A 567 2.85 -21.89 -1.13
CA ARG A 567 2.32 -21.09 -2.24
C ARG A 567 2.45 -19.58 -2.01
N SER A 568 2.53 -19.12 -0.75
CA SER A 568 2.69 -17.71 -0.33
C SER A 568 4.12 -17.18 -0.42
N ARG A 569 5.09 -18.03 -0.77
CA ARG A 569 6.51 -17.83 -0.42
C ARG A 569 7.35 -17.20 -1.53
N THR A 570 8.14 -16.18 -1.20
CA THR A 570 8.92 -15.38 -2.18
C THR A 570 10.44 -15.61 -2.10
N GLY A 571 10.95 -16.37 -1.11
CA GLY A 571 12.40 -16.56 -0.89
C GLY A 571 12.84 -17.97 -0.44
N SER A 572 14.06 -18.04 0.11
CA SER A 572 14.58 -19.18 0.88
C SER A 572 14.14 -19.04 2.33
N GLU A 573 13.23 -19.90 2.75
CA GLU A 573 12.51 -19.80 4.02
C GLU A 573 12.61 -21.12 4.78
N ALA A 574 12.72 -21.03 6.10
CA ALA A 574 12.89 -22.16 7.00
C ALA A 574 12.01 -21.99 8.24
N ASP A 575 10.94 -22.78 8.31
CA ASP A 575 9.99 -22.74 9.42
C ASP A 575 10.28 -23.84 10.43
N VAL A 576 9.77 -23.62 11.64
CA VAL A 576 9.89 -24.52 12.77
C VAL A 576 8.51 -24.86 13.30
N LEU A 577 8.23 -26.15 13.45
CA LEU A 577 7.05 -26.65 14.12
C LEU A 577 7.48 -27.41 15.38
N LEU A 578 7.11 -26.90 16.56
CA LEU A 578 7.72 -27.32 17.83
C LEU A 578 7.05 -28.53 18.51
N ASP A 579 5.79 -28.81 18.22
CA ASP A 579 4.97 -29.68 19.07
C ASP A 579 4.01 -30.63 18.33
N LEU A 580 4.29 -30.97 17.08
CA LEU A 580 3.44 -31.89 16.32
C LEU A 580 3.37 -33.28 16.99
N ASP A 581 2.22 -33.64 17.57
CA ASP A 581 1.94 -34.95 18.14
C ASP A 581 0.70 -35.62 17.51
N PHE A 582 0.92 -36.56 16.58
CA PHE A 582 -0.20 -37.34 16.00
C PHE A 582 -0.95 -38.19 17.04
N ALA A 583 -0.37 -38.44 18.22
CA ALA A 583 -1.02 -39.21 19.28
C ALA A 583 -2.02 -38.38 20.11
N SER A 584 -1.78 -37.08 20.29
CA SER A 584 -2.74 -36.14 20.88
C SER A 584 -3.90 -35.85 19.93
N GLY A 585 -3.65 -35.89 18.63
CA GLY A 585 -4.66 -35.71 17.58
C GLY A 585 -4.27 -34.71 16.50
N ASP A 586 -3.05 -34.16 16.61
CA ASP A 586 -2.57 -33.10 15.74
C ASP A 586 -2.46 -33.55 14.29
N LYS A 587 -2.44 -32.57 13.38
CA LYS A 587 -2.29 -32.79 11.94
C LYS A 587 -1.48 -31.68 11.32
N LEU A 588 -0.70 -32.04 10.31
CA LEU A 588 0.02 -31.10 9.45
C LEU A 588 -0.59 -31.12 8.05
N ARG A 589 -1.09 -29.98 7.57
CA ARG A 589 -1.46 -29.80 6.18
C ARG A 589 -0.26 -29.25 5.41
N VAL A 590 0.16 -29.94 4.37
CA VAL A 590 1.17 -29.39 3.44
C VAL A 590 0.49 -28.95 2.16
N MET A 591 0.68 -27.70 1.78
CA MET A 591 0.04 -27.11 0.60
C MET A 591 1.10 -26.68 -0.42
N THR A 592 0.89 -27.08 -1.67
CA THR A 592 1.79 -26.80 -2.80
C THR A 592 0.98 -26.33 -4.00
N SER A 593 1.63 -25.70 -4.97
CA SER A 593 0.98 -25.30 -6.23
C SER A 593 0.38 -26.47 -7.02
N ASP A 594 0.86 -27.70 -6.80
CA ASP A 594 0.38 -28.93 -7.44
C ASP A 594 -0.71 -29.66 -6.62
N GLY A 595 -1.05 -29.17 -5.42
CA GLY A 595 -2.08 -29.72 -4.54
C GLY A 595 -1.73 -29.68 -3.05
N SER A 596 -2.68 -30.09 -2.18
CA SER A 596 -2.50 -30.17 -0.73
C SER A 596 -2.69 -31.57 -0.17
N VAL A 597 -1.98 -31.92 0.91
CA VAL A 597 -2.16 -33.16 1.67
C VAL A 597 -2.34 -32.88 3.15
N TRP A 598 -3.11 -33.73 3.83
CA TRP A 598 -3.12 -33.80 5.29
C TRP A 598 -2.27 -34.98 5.76
N LEU A 599 -1.40 -34.70 6.71
CA LEU A 599 -0.55 -35.66 7.40
C LEU A 599 -1.10 -35.77 8.83
N ALA A 600 -1.70 -36.91 9.16
CA ALA A 600 -2.27 -37.17 10.48
C ALA A 600 -1.62 -38.39 11.16
N SER A 601 -0.58 -38.95 10.53
CA SER A 601 0.17 -40.10 11.00
C SER A 601 1.49 -40.25 10.24
N ASP A 602 2.44 -40.97 10.82
CA ASP A 602 3.70 -41.35 10.16
C ASP A 602 3.48 -42.02 8.79
N LYS A 603 2.38 -42.78 8.66
CA LYS A 603 2.00 -43.47 7.43
C LYS A 603 1.67 -42.50 6.29
N ASP A 604 1.08 -41.35 6.62
CA ASP A 604 0.73 -40.31 5.66
C ASP A 604 1.99 -39.59 5.17
N ILE A 605 2.98 -39.39 6.06
CA ILE A 605 4.30 -38.85 5.70
C ILE A 605 5.01 -39.80 4.75
N GLU A 606 5.01 -41.10 5.04
CA GLU A 606 5.57 -42.12 4.14
C GLU A 606 4.90 -42.10 2.76
N ASP A 607 3.56 -42.03 2.71
CA ASP A 607 2.82 -41.99 1.45
C ASP A 607 3.12 -40.70 0.66
N ALA A 608 3.26 -39.57 1.35
CA ALA A 608 3.64 -38.31 0.75
C ALA A 608 5.06 -38.35 0.17
N VAL A 609 6.00 -38.99 0.85
CA VAL A 609 7.38 -39.19 0.36
C VAL A 609 7.40 -40.18 -0.82
N GLU A 610 6.68 -41.30 -0.73
CA GLU A 610 6.58 -42.29 -1.82
C GLU A 610 5.92 -41.72 -3.08
N SER A 611 4.96 -40.80 -2.90
CA SER A 611 4.31 -40.10 -4.01
C SER A 611 5.23 -39.12 -4.74
N GLY A 612 6.37 -38.76 -4.12
CA GLY A 612 7.31 -37.76 -4.64
C GLY A 612 6.85 -36.33 -4.41
N MET A 613 5.88 -36.10 -3.51
CA MET A 613 5.43 -34.78 -3.10
C MET A 613 6.35 -34.19 -2.03
N LEU A 614 6.76 -35.01 -1.05
CA LEU A 614 7.68 -34.62 0.02
C LEU A 614 9.01 -35.36 -0.08
N GLN A 615 10.04 -34.74 0.47
CA GLN A 615 11.31 -35.37 0.80
C GLN A 615 11.54 -35.18 2.30
N ALA A 616 11.73 -36.29 2.99
CA ALA A 616 12.02 -36.32 4.43
C ALA A 616 13.50 -36.63 4.68
N GLY A 617 14.09 -35.92 5.64
CA GLY A 617 15.44 -36.11 6.14
C GLY A 617 15.47 -36.11 7.66
N VAL A 618 16.67 -36.27 8.22
CA VAL A 618 16.91 -36.13 9.66
C VAL A 618 18.02 -35.11 9.85
N SER A 619 17.82 -34.13 10.74
CA SER A 619 18.83 -33.11 11.08
C SER A 619 20.00 -33.73 11.86
N ASP A 620 21.10 -32.99 12.03
CA ASP A 620 22.27 -33.44 12.81
C ASP A 620 21.92 -33.72 14.29
N ASP A 621 20.86 -33.09 14.77
CA ASP A 621 20.34 -33.22 16.14
C ASP A 621 19.22 -34.27 16.26
N GLY A 622 18.82 -34.90 15.15
CA GLY A 622 17.89 -36.04 15.14
C GLY A 622 16.44 -35.71 14.81
N ASN A 623 16.12 -34.46 14.43
CA ASN A 623 14.77 -34.00 14.13
C ASN A 623 14.35 -34.34 12.70
N MET A 624 13.05 -34.36 12.44
CA MET A 624 12.53 -34.62 11.10
C MET A 624 12.60 -33.34 10.27
N LEU A 625 13.29 -33.41 9.14
CA LEU A 625 13.30 -32.34 8.14
C LEU A 625 12.34 -32.69 7.01
N LEU A 626 11.35 -31.85 6.75
CA LEU A 626 10.47 -31.97 5.61
C LEU A 626 10.83 -30.90 4.57
N SER A 627 10.84 -31.30 3.30
CA SER A 627 11.00 -30.40 2.15
C SER A 627 10.07 -30.85 1.03
N VAL A 628 9.64 -29.92 0.18
CA VAL A 628 8.81 -30.25 -0.97
C VAL A 628 9.69 -30.56 -2.18
N VAL A 629 9.42 -31.67 -2.86
CA VAL A 629 10.23 -32.10 -4.01
C VAL A 629 10.05 -31.12 -5.17
N GLY A 630 11.15 -30.55 -5.66
CA GLY A 630 11.14 -29.65 -6.82
C GLY A 630 11.05 -28.16 -6.46
N ILE A 631 11.04 -27.83 -5.17
CA ILE A 631 11.18 -26.46 -4.66
C ILE A 631 12.55 -26.39 -3.97
N GLU A 632 13.51 -25.66 -4.56
CA GLU A 632 14.85 -25.49 -3.99
C GLU A 632 14.80 -24.53 -2.78
N ASP A 633 15.62 -24.82 -1.75
CA ASP A 633 15.89 -23.97 -0.57
C ASP A 633 14.71 -23.62 0.37
N ARG A 634 13.74 -24.53 0.55
CA ARG A 634 12.63 -24.37 1.53
C ARG A 634 12.40 -25.60 2.38
N THR A 635 12.43 -25.45 3.70
CA THR A 635 12.38 -26.57 4.66
C THR A 635 11.50 -26.28 5.86
N LEU A 636 10.75 -27.28 6.33
CA LEU A 636 10.12 -27.30 7.64
C LEU A 636 10.89 -28.24 8.54
N GLU A 637 11.42 -27.74 9.64
CA GLU A 637 11.96 -28.57 10.71
C GLU A 637 10.84 -28.89 11.72
N VAL A 638 10.54 -30.17 11.86
CA VAL A 638 9.47 -30.66 12.73
C VAL A 638 10.08 -31.32 13.97
N TYR A 639 9.69 -30.80 15.12
CA TYR A 639 10.00 -31.33 16.44
C TYR A 639 8.75 -32.03 17.01
N ALA A 640 8.94 -33.25 17.50
CA ALA A 640 7.87 -34.06 18.09
C ALA A 640 8.16 -34.25 19.59
N THR A 641 7.16 -33.99 20.44
CA THR A 641 7.29 -33.92 21.91
C THR A 641 7.28 -35.28 22.63
N SER A 642 7.02 -36.39 21.93
CA SER A 642 6.94 -37.71 22.56
C SER A 642 7.95 -38.72 22.01
N SER A 643 8.39 -39.65 22.87
CA SER A 643 9.27 -40.81 22.52
C SER A 643 8.72 -41.75 21.43
N ALA A 644 7.56 -41.43 20.86
CA ALA A 644 7.01 -41.97 19.63
C ALA A 644 7.27 -41.03 18.43
N ALA A 645 8.42 -40.33 18.43
CA ALA A 645 8.84 -39.53 17.30
C ALA A 645 8.67 -40.31 15.98
N PRO A 646 8.33 -39.64 14.86
CA PRO A 646 8.16 -40.25 13.52
C PRO A 646 9.46 -40.88 12.96
N THR A 647 10.48 -41.04 13.79
CA THR A 647 11.81 -41.57 13.47
C THR A 647 11.85 -43.09 13.30
N ASP A 648 10.90 -43.85 13.88
CA ASP A 648 10.95 -45.33 13.85
C ASP A 648 10.72 -45.91 12.43
N THR A 649 10.11 -45.13 11.53
CA THR A 649 9.73 -45.54 10.16
C THR A 649 10.66 -45.01 9.06
N ILE A 650 11.28 -43.84 9.24
CA ILE A 650 12.18 -43.22 8.23
C ILE A 650 13.51 -43.99 8.07
N SER A 651 13.87 -44.88 9.00
CA SER A 651 15.05 -45.75 8.84
C SER A 651 14.91 -46.81 7.73
N THR A 652 13.71 -46.98 7.15
CA THR A 652 13.43 -48.00 6.12
C THR A 652 13.05 -47.46 4.74
N ALA A 653 12.90 -46.14 4.58
CA ALA A 653 12.69 -45.52 3.27
C ALA A 653 14.01 -45.53 2.46
N HIS A 654 13.92 -46.11 1.27
CA HIS A 654 15.03 -46.69 0.52
C HIS A 654 15.71 -45.67 -0.41
N ASP A 655 17.02 -45.43 -0.21
CA ASP A 655 18.08 -45.22 -1.23
C ASP A 655 17.68 -44.49 -2.55
N HIS A 656 17.17 -43.25 -2.45
CA HIS A 656 17.08 -42.33 -3.60
C HIS A 656 17.54 -40.91 -3.22
N GLY A 657 18.86 -40.73 -3.18
CA GLY A 657 19.52 -39.42 -3.05
C GLY A 657 20.38 -39.34 -1.79
N THR A 658 21.66 -38.97 -1.93
CA THR A 658 22.61 -38.91 -0.82
C THR A 658 22.17 -37.85 0.21
N PRO A 659 21.98 -38.20 1.50
CA PRO A 659 21.55 -37.28 2.57
C PRO A 659 22.46 -36.05 2.77
N GLU A 660 23.68 -36.08 2.23
CA GLU A 660 24.68 -35.01 2.43
C GLU A 660 24.34 -33.68 1.74
N THR A 661 23.42 -33.62 0.75
CA THR A 661 23.08 -32.34 0.07
C THR A 661 21.98 -31.55 0.79
N LEU A 662 20.97 -32.22 1.36
CA LEU A 662 19.91 -31.56 2.17
C LEU A 662 20.48 -30.90 3.43
N LEU A 663 21.49 -31.54 4.04
CA LEU A 663 22.11 -31.10 5.30
C LEU A 663 23.04 -29.89 5.14
N THR A 664 23.61 -29.66 3.94
CA THR A 664 24.51 -28.52 3.71
C THR A 664 23.79 -27.26 3.27
N ASP A 665 22.61 -27.39 2.67
CA ASP A 665 21.80 -26.26 2.20
C ASP A 665 20.88 -25.71 3.30
N SER A 666 20.36 -26.57 4.20
CA SER A 666 19.55 -26.12 5.36
C SER A 666 20.36 -25.30 6.37
N ILE A 667 21.54 -25.78 6.78
CA ILE A 667 22.45 -25.03 7.68
C ILE A 667 22.84 -23.68 7.05
N ALA A 668 23.01 -23.61 5.72
CA ALA A 668 23.32 -22.37 5.02
C ALA A 668 22.13 -21.39 4.98
N ALA A 669 20.88 -21.88 4.87
CA ALA A 669 19.67 -21.08 4.94
C ALA A 669 19.46 -20.50 6.36
N TYR A 670 19.61 -21.30 7.42
CA TYR A 670 19.56 -20.83 8.81
C TYR A 670 20.63 -19.77 9.12
N THR A 671 21.86 -19.97 8.62
CA THR A 671 22.95 -19.00 8.83
C THR A 671 22.78 -17.72 7.99
N ALA A 672 22.03 -17.76 6.89
CA ALA A 672 21.74 -16.60 6.03
C ALA A 672 20.54 -15.78 6.54
N ALA A 673 19.57 -16.43 7.19
CA ALA A 673 18.37 -15.84 7.80
C ALA A 673 18.61 -15.20 9.18
N GLY A 674 19.75 -15.48 9.82
CA GLY A 674 20.09 -14.88 11.11
C GLY A 674 19.32 -15.46 12.30
N LEU A 675 18.71 -16.64 12.16
CA LEU A 675 18.09 -17.40 13.24
C LEU A 675 18.90 -18.69 13.52
N THR A 676 19.32 -18.92 14.76
CA THR A 676 20.01 -20.17 15.16
C THR A 676 19.14 -21.05 16.04
N VAL A 677 18.73 -22.22 15.53
CA VAL A 677 18.03 -23.22 16.34
C VAL A 677 19.05 -24.09 17.08
N VAL A 678 18.89 -24.24 18.40
CA VAL A 678 19.77 -25.04 19.26
C VAL A 678 18.91 -25.96 20.13
N THR A 679 19.05 -27.26 19.92
CA THR A 679 18.28 -28.29 20.64
C THR A 679 19.18 -29.05 21.61
N ALA A 680 18.71 -29.29 22.83
CA ALA A 680 19.31 -30.21 23.79
C ALA A 680 18.85 -31.65 23.53
N SER A 681 19.57 -32.63 24.07
CA SER A 681 19.13 -34.02 24.02
C SER A 681 18.14 -34.31 25.16
N ASP A 682 17.60 -35.53 25.25
CA ASP A 682 16.73 -35.97 26.36
C ASP A 682 17.42 -36.02 27.76
N ALA A 683 18.53 -35.32 27.95
CA ALA A 683 19.27 -35.26 29.19
C ALA A 683 19.46 -33.80 29.61
N GLY A 684 19.36 -33.51 30.91
CA GLY A 684 19.51 -32.13 31.38
C GLY A 684 20.87 -31.49 31.02
N GLU A 685 20.83 -30.55 30.08
CA GLU A 685 21.96 -29.94 29.41
C GLU A 685 22.07 -28.43 29.66
N THR A 686 23.03 -27.79 29.00
CA THR A 686 23.13 -26.32 28.97
C THR A 686 23.35 -25.88 27.55
N ILE A 687 22.35 -25.21 27.00
CA ILE A 687 22.37 -24.65 25.65
C ILE A 687 22.47 -23.12 25.73
N ASN A 688 23.20 -22.55 24.78
CA ASN A 688 23.36 -21.10 24.68
C ASN A 688 23.01 -20.68 23.25
N GLY A 689 22.40 -19.50 23.12
CA GLY A 689 22.22 -18.81 21.84
C GLY A 689 23.52 -18.56 21.10
N SER A 690 23.36 -18.15 19.86
CA SER A 690 24.42 -17.75 18.95
C SER A 690 24.10 -16.33 18.51
N GLY A 691 25.03 -15.36 18.62
CA GLY A 691 24.81 -13.90 18.75
C GLY A 691 24.04 -13.11 17.70
N ASN A 692 22.97 -13.70 17.19
CA ASN A 692 21.85 -13.32 16.35
C ASN A 692 20.58 -13.94 17.01
N GLY A 693 19.37 -13.70 16.52
CA GLY A 693 18.19 -14.34 17.13
C GLY A 693 18.30 -15.87 17.15
N SER A 694 17.88 -16.54 18.23
CA SER A 694 18.01 -17.99 18.40
C SER A 694 16.72 -18.62 18.91
N VAL A 695 16.43 -19.85 18.47
CA VAL A 695 15.38 -20.71 19.06
C VAL A 695 16.08 -21.77 19.90
N LEU A 696 15.87 -21.75 21.21
CA LEU A 696 16.51 -22.65 22.16
C LEU A 696 15.49 -23.67 22.67
N GLN A 697 15.78 -24.95 22.49
CA GLN A 697 14.88 -26.04 22.88
C GLN A 697 15.55 -27.03 23.85
N GLY A 698 14.98 -27.21 25.05
CA GLY A 698 15.51 -28.11 26.09
C GLY A 698 15.12 -29.58 25.91
N GLY A 699 13.95 -29.88 25.35
CA GLY A 699 13.51 -31.26 25.12
C GLY A 699 13.05 -31.95 26.42
N LEU A 700 13.54 -33.16 26.71
CA LEU A 700 13.27 -33.84 27.97
C LEU A 700 14.44 -33.64 28.94
N GLY A 701 14.17 -33.38 30.22
CA GLY A 701 15.21 -33.30 31.25
C GLY A 701 15.25 -31.94 31.94
N ASP A 702 16.17 -31.78 32.91
CA ASP A 702 16.32 -30.50 33.62
C ASP A 702 17.37 -29.64 32.90
N ASP A 703 16.95 -28.84 31.94
CA ASP A 703 17.79 -28.10 31.01
C ASP A 703 18.12 -26.68 31.46
N ARG A 704 19.13 -26.09 30.82
CA ARG A 704 19.58 -24.74 31.09
C ARG A 704 19.72 -23.96 29.80
N LEU A 705 18.73 -23.15 29.49
CA LEU A 705 18.62 -22.35 28.29
C LEU A 705 19.11 -20.94 28.56
N ARG A 706 20.08 -20.48 27.77
CA ARG A 706 20.62 -19.13 27.88
C ARG A 706 20.58 -18.44 26.54
N GLU A 707 19.83 -17.35 26.44
CA GLU A 707 19.85 -16.47 25.28
C GLU A 707 21.24 -15.87 25.01
N ASP A 708 21.39 -15.12 23.93
CA ASP A 708 22.50 -14.18 23.81
C ASP A 708 22.12 -12.80 23.29
N ALA A 709 22.42 -12.43 22.05
CA ALA A 709 22.13 -11.09 21.52
C ALA A 709 21.29 -11.24 20.27
N GLY A 710 20.12 -10.63 20.26
CA GLY A 710 19.10 -10.87 19.24
C GLY A 710 17.74 -11.01 19.90
N ASN A 711 16.74 -11.39 19.10
CA ASN A 711 15.42 -11.74 19.60
C ASN A 711 15.36 -13.27 19.67
N ASP A 712 15.27 -13.80 20.89
CA ASP A 712 15.37 -15.23 21.14
C ASP A 712 14.00 -15.83 21.50
N VAL A 713 13.77 -17.08 21.11
CA VAL A 713 12.62 -17.89 21.54
C VAL A 713 13.16 -19.04 22.37
N MET A 714 12.62 -19.24 23.58
CA MET A 714 13.05 -20.31 24.49
C MET A 714 11.88 -21.23 24.84
N TYR A 715 12.15 -22.54 24.76
CA TYR A 715 11.25 -23.62 25.13
C TYR A 715 12.03 -24.73 25.84
N GLY A 716 11.86 -24.90 27.15
CA GLY A 716 12.47 -25.95 27.97
C GLY A 716 11.97 -27.37 27.66
N GLY A 717 10.67 -27.56 27.45
CA GLY A 717 10.03 -28.86 27.28
C GLY A 717 9.67 -29.52 28.62
N ASP A 718 9.75 -30.85 28.68
CA ASP A 718 9.40 -31.61 29.90
C ASP A 718 10.58 -31.61 30.87
N GLY A 719 10.45 -30.95 32.02
CA GLY A 719 11.57 -30.87 32.94
C GLY A 719 11.40 -29.92 34.10
N ALA A 720 12.49 -29.72 34.84
CA ALA A 720 12.65 -28.58 35.75
C ALA A 720 13.75 -27.66 35.23
N ASP A 721 13.38 -26.81 34.27
CA ASP A 721 14.28 -26.07 33.40
C ASP A 721 14.77 -24.75 33.98
N GLN A 722 15.84 -24.22 33.39
CA GLN A 722 16.48 -22.98 33.80
C GLN A 722 16.69 -22.04 32.62
N PHE A 723 15.78 -21.09 32.46
CA PHE A 723 15.87 -20.02 31.49
C PHE A 723 16.76 -18.89 32.03
N ILE A 724 17.66 -18.35 31.22
CA ILE A 724 18.58 -17.29 31.64
C ILE A 724 18.46 -16.14 30.67
N TRP A 725 17.80 -15.09 31.13
CA TRP A 725 17.68 -13.81 30.45
C TRP A 725 18.84 -12.89 30.85
N ASP A 726 19.80 -12.67 29.95
CA ASP A 726 21.05 -11.95 30.18
C ASP A 726 21.13 -10.60 29.48
N MET A 727 20.53 -9.60 30.12
CA MET A 727 20.51 -8.20 29.69
C MET A 727 21.90 -7.54 29.51
N ARG A 728 22.98 -8.21 29.96
CA ARG A 728 24.35 -7.73 29.83
C ARG A 728 24.93 -8.00 28.43
N SER A 729 24.36 -8.93 27.68
CA SER A 729 24.75 -9.28 26.30
C SER A 729 24.32 -8.21 25.28
N ARG A 730 23.29 -7.44 25.62
CA ARG A 730 22.38 -6.76 24.70
C ARG A 730 22.85 -5.40 24.23
N THR A 731 22.77 -5.13 22.92
CA THR A 731 23.32 -3.91 22.29
C THR A 731 22.29 -3.06 21.55
N GLY A 732 21.07 -3.56 21.30
CA GLY A 732 19.98 -2.85 20.62
C GLY A 732 18.65 -2.86 21.39
N SER A 733 17.56 -2.60 20.66
CA SER A 733 16.19 -2.96 21.06
C SER A 733 16.01 -4.45 20.76
N GLU A 734 15.61 -5.23 21.76
CA GLU A 734 15.61 -6.69 21.70
C GLU A 734 14.41 -7.20 22.50
N ALA A 735 13.60 -8.09 21.91
CA ALA A 735 12.43 -8.70 22.52
C ALA A 735 12.55 -10.23 22.43
N ASP A 736 12.52 -10.91 23.57
CA ASP A 736 12.56 -12.38 23.60
C ASP A 736 11.24 -12.94 24.10
N VAL A 737 11.01 -14.21 23.74
CA VAL A 737 9.83 -14.96 24.11
C VAL A 737 10.24 -16.20 24.88
N LEU A 738 9.56 -16.45 25.99
CA LEU A 738 9.68 -17.67 26.78
C LEU A 738 8.31 -18.37 26.83
N LEU A 739 8.23 -19.54 26.18
CA LEU A 739 6.97 -20.20 25.84
C LEU A 739 6.42 -21.14 26.93
N ASP A 740 7.27 -21.66 27.81
CA ASP A 740 6.91 -22.80 28.66
C ASP A 740 7.39 -22.66 30.12
N LEU A 741 7.45 -21.45 30.66
CA LEU A 741 7.88 -21.24 32.04
C LEU A 741 6.84 -21.80 33.03
N ASP A 742 7.03 -23.02 33.53
CA ASP A 742 6.17 -23.66 34.53
C ASP A 742 6.87 -23.88 35.88
N PHE A 743 6.61 -22.95 36.81
CA PHE A 743 7.11 -23.06 38.18
C PHE A 743 6.57 -24.28 38.94
N ALA A 744 5.41 -24.83 38.55
CA ALA A 744 4.83 -26.01 39.18
C ALA A 744 5.61 -27.29 38.80
N SER A 745 6.10 -27.36 37.56
CA SER A 745 6.97 -28.44 37.07
C SER A 745 8.42 -28.29 37.55
N GLY A 746 8.83 -27.08 37.93
CA GLY A 746 10.06 -26.82 38.70
C GLY A 746 11.02 -25.82 38.04
N ASP A 747 10.54 -25.18 36.98
CA ASP A 747 11.30 -24.27 36.15
C ASP A 747 11.72 -23.02 36.90
N LYS A 748 12.74 -22.35 36.38
CA LYS A 748 13.29 -21.13 36.97
C LYS A 748 13.75 -20.19 35.88
N LEU A 749 13.41 -18.92 36.06
CA LEU A 749 13.95 -17.82 35.25
C LEU A 749 15.07 -17.11 36.02
N ARG A 750 16.22 -16.94 35.37
CA ARG A 750 17.32 -16.12 35.88
C ARG A 750 17.40 -14.84 35.08
N VAL A 751 17.14 -13.71 35.72
CA VAL A 751 17.36 -12.39 35.12
C VAL A 751 18.73 -11.86 35.53
N MET A 752 19.58 -11.51 34.56
CA MET A 752 20.92 -10.97 34.77
C MET A 752 21.02 -9.54 34.25
N THR A 753 21.25 -8.58 35.13
CA THR A 753 21.46 -7.16 34.79
C THR A 753 22.88 -6.71 35.15
N SER A 754 23.25 -5.47 34.77
CA SER A 754 24.54 -4.89 35.18
C SER A 754 24.69 -4.74 36.69
N ASP A 755 23.58 -4.65 37.41
CA ASP A 755 23.52 -4.35 38.84
C ASP A 755 23.40 -5.61 39.72
N GLY A 756 23.14 -6.78 39.12
CA GLY A 756 23.04 -8.07 39.81
C GLY A 756 22.33 -9.15 38.98
N SER A 757 22.13 -10.34 39.56
CA SER A 757 21.24 -11.35 38.96
C SER A 757 20.26 -11.87 39.99
N VAL A 758 19.01 -12.07 39.59
CA VAL A 758 17.96 -12.70 40.41
C VAL A 758 17.56 -14.05 39.81
N TRP A 759 17.11 -14.97 40.66
CA TRP A 759 16.39 -16.16 40.26
C TRP A 759 14.93 -16.00 40.67
N LEU A 760 14.03 -16.25 39.73
CA LEU A 760 12.58 -16.25 39.89
C LEU A 760 12.15 -17.71 39.73
N ALA A 761 11.53 -18.27 40.77
CA ALA A 761 11.11 -19.67 40.80
C ALA A 761 9.64 -19.80 41.23
N SER A 762 8.91 -18.68 41.22
CA SER A 762 7.50 -18.59 41.55
C SER A 762 6.97 -17.21 41.15
N ASP A 763 5.66 -17.09 40.99
CA ASP A 763 4.95 -15.83 40.75
C ASP A 763 5.23 -14.79 41.85
N GLU A 764 5.34 -15.25 43.11
CA GLU A 764 5.67 -14.40 44.26
C GLU A 764 7.09 -13.78 44.12
N ASP A 765 8.03 -14.49 43.50
CA ASP A 765 9.36 -13.97 43.22
C ASP A 765 9.32 -12.89 42.12
N ILE A 766 8.51 -13.09 41.07
CA ILE A 766 8.30 -12.09 40.01
C ILE A 766 7.68 -10.83 40.62
N GLN A 767 6.59 -10.98 41.40
CA GLN A 767 5.95 -9.87 42.09
C GLN A 767 6.93 -9.14 43.00
N SER A 768 7.75 -9.87 43.77
CA SER A 768 8.78 -9.30 44.63
C SER A 768 9.84 -8.52 43.83
N ALA A 769 10.22 -9.01 42.66
CA ALA A 769 11.16 -8.33 41.76
C ALA A 769 10.57 -7.02 41.21
N VAL A 770 9.28 -7.01 40.85
CA VAL A 770 8.55 -5.82 40.41
C VAL A 770 8.42 -4.80 41.54
N GLU A 771 7.98 -5.23 42.73
CA GLU A 771 7.82 -4.36 43.90
C GLU A 771 9.15 -3.76 44.37
N SER A 772 10.25 -4.48 44.18
CA SER A 772 11.60 -3.99 44.50
C SER A 772 12.11 -2.92 43.53
N GLY A 773 11.40 -2.69 42.41
CA GLY A 773 11.80 -1.78 41.34
C GLY A 773 12.95 -2.31 40.49
N MET A 774 13.20 -3.62 40.52
CA MET A 774 14.19 -4.28 39.66
C MET A 774 13.60 -4.59 38.29
N LEU A 775 12.35 -5.04 38.26
CA LEU A 775 11.58 -5.31 37.04
C LEU A 775 10.36 -4.38 36.99
N GLN A 776 9.87 -4.16 35.78
CA GLN A 776 8.55 -3.62 35.51
C GLN A 776 7.78 -4.72 34.80
N ALA A 777 6.60 -5.03 35.32
CA ALA A 777 5.67 -5.95 34.67
C ALA A 777 4.56 -5.13 34.00
N GLY A 778 4.24 -5.51 32.77
CA GLY A 778 3.06 -5.13 32.03
C GLY A 778 2.26 -6.37 31.67
N VAL A 779 1.12 -6.15 31.06
CA VAL A 779 0.35 -7.19 30.38
C VAL A 779 0.47 -6.88 28.90
N SER A 780 0.78 -7.88 28.07
CA SER A 780 0.69 -7.72 26.62
C SER A 780 -0.78 -7.55 26.21
N ASP A 781 -1.04 -7.15 24.97
CA ASP A 781 -2.41 -7.01 24.48
C ASP A 781 -3.18 -8.35 24.47
N TYR A 782 -2.46 -9.46 24.66
CA TYR A 782 -2.94 -10.84 24.66
C TYR A 782 -3.04 -11.48 26.06
N GLY A 783 -2.79 -10.71 27.13
CA GLY A 783 -2.87 -11.22 28.50
C GLY A 783 -1.59 -11.85 29.05
N ASN A 784 -0.51 -11.94 28.25
CA ASN A 784 0.78 -12.45 28.70
C ASN A 784 1.49 -11.47 29.63
N THR A 785 2.40 -11.98 30.46
CA THR A 785 3.21 -11.13 31.33
C THR A 785 4.41 -10.58 30.58
N LEU A 786 4.42 -9.28 30.32
CA LEU A 786 5.58 -8.60 29.75
C LEU A 786 6.51 -8.14 30.89
N LEU A 787 7.77 -8.57 30.87
CA LEU A 787 8.79 -8.11 31.80
C LEU A 787 9.80 -7.19 31.11
N SER A 788 10.11 -6.07 31.75
CA SER A 788 11.25 -5.22 31.41
C SER A 788 12.07 -4.87 32.65
N VAL A 789 13.31 -4.43 32.44
CA VAL A 789 14.12 -3.87 33.53
C VAL A 789 13.74 -2.41 33.69
N VAL A 790 13.46 -1.96 34.92
CA VAL A 790 13.03 -0.58 35.19
C VAL A 790 14.01 0.43 34.57
N GLY A 791 13.50 1.27 33.67
CA GLY A 791 14.28 2.29 32.96
C GLY A 791 14.95 1.83 31.66
N ILE A 792 14.65 0.62 31.19
CA ILE A 792 15.08 0.06 29.90
C ILE A 792 13.83 -0.51 29.20
N GLU A 793 12.99 0.38 28.66
CA GLU A 793 11.68 0.02 28.09
C GLU A 793 11.79 -0.68 26.73
N ASP A 794 12.86 -0.41 25.97
CA ASP A 794 13.08 -0.97 24.62
C ASP A 794 13.65 -2.41 24.64
N ARG A 795 13.68 -3.07 25.81
CA ARG A 795 14.17 -4.45 25.96
C ARG A 795 13.24 -5.26 26.86
N THR A 796 12.52 -6.19 26.27
CA THR A 796 11.41 -6.89 26.89
C THR A 796 11.59 -8.40 26.82
N LEU A 797 11.10 -9.10 27.84
CA LEU A 797 10.91 -10.54 27.83
C LEU A 797 9.41 -10.79 28.01
N GLU A 798 8.81 -11.43 27.04
CA GLU A 798 7.44 -11.91 27.16
C GLU A 798 7.44 -13.29 27.80
N LEU A 799 6.74 -13.39 28.94
CA LEU A 799 6.51 -14.64 29.63
C LEU A 799 5.13 -15.14 29.29
N VAL A 800 5.08 -16.29 28.64
CA VAL A 800 3.85 -17.01 28.38
C VAL A 800 3.63 -18.02 29.51
N PHE A 801 2.52 -17.89 30.23
CA PHE A 801 2.15 -18.75 31.34
C PHE A 801 0.81 -19.43 31.05
N TYR A 802 0.61 -20.64 31.59
CA TYR A 802 -0.69 -21.31 31.60
C TYR A 802 -1.71 -20.66 32.56
N GLU A 803 -1.28 -19.86 33.55
CA GLU A 803 -2.16 -19.05 34.42
C GLU A 803 -1.50 -17.68 34.70
N ASP A 804 -2.25 -16.57 34.61
CA ASP A 804 -1.73 -15.22 34.88
C ASP A 804 -1.23 -15.09 36.34
N PRO A 805 0.07 -14.84 36.57
CA PRO A 805 0.65 -14.72 37.91
C PRO A 805 0.12 -13.50 38.71
N PHE A 806 -0.52 -12.53 38.04
CA PHE A 806 -1.01 -11.29 38.65
C PHE A 806 -2.52 -11.19 38.83
N GLY A 807 -3.30 -12.10 38.22
CA GLY A 807 -4.77 -12.09 38.25
C GLY A 807 -5.38 -10.78 37.74
N LEU A 808 -4.72 -10.14 36.77
CA LEU A 808 -5.15 -8.93 36.09
C LEU A 808 -6.10 -9.32 34.96
N ALA A 809 -7.40 -9.25 35.27
CA ALA A 809 -8.48 -9.38 34.28
C ALA A 809 -8.67 -8.13 33.43
#